data_AF-A0A7J6XVS0-F1
#
_entry.id   AF-A0A7J6XVS0-F1
#
_cell.length_a   1.000
_cell.length_b   1.000
_cell.length_c   1.000
_cell.angle_alpha   90.00
_cell.angle_beta   90.00
_cell.angle_gamma   90.00
#
_symmetry.space_group_name_H-M   'P 1'
#
loop_
_entity.id
_entity.type
_entity.pdbx_description
1 polymer ?
#
loop_
_entity_poly.entity_id
_entity_poly.type
_entity_poly.pdbx_seq_one_letter_code
_entity_poly.pdbx_strand_id
1 'polypeptide(L)'
;MNGGVFAVAEAEFTEASNSGFTGIASELLKLTDQESKELGTAQVKTQVLVECPAENKNCASHSEVSAVSQSKKKVHVGRPTTVVNGSDIHMLAGTYSFEVTEGVDQTAAAAKWGLLVASGNVSTEGSDKRIYWNDAYVIPWTYFEKRHESLTRLIGGGGSGIKMKDGTLVLPVEGTKDGKAVSLIIYTATDGGNLSNGMSADGCSDPSVVEWKDKLIMMTASDDGRRRVYESGDKGDSWTEALGTLSRVWGNNQKRHERGVSSGFTTAMIEGRDVVLVTLPVHSKKEKNGNNNEKGVLHLWLTDNTHIVDIGPVSGEGDDAAASSLLYKSAEGEDKKEGLIALYEKRKDEASLDMVSVLLTAQLKRVKKVLTTWREVDDRVSKLCLTSRATVSKSTDTACTTDKITDGLVGFLSGKFSDNTWRDEYLGVDATVKKGTNEVATGYADGVTFKGRGAWAEWPVGAQGENQLYHFANYKFTLVATVSIHNLPRGDTSIPLMGVRLDGGKKLMELSYDSQNKWRVLCSDGTTKKLKSTWATETQYQVAIVLQNGTQGSVYVDGQRVCGSAQRGLEATEPQEISHFYIGGDGGSAGGQGYVSVTVRNVLLYNRPLTSSGPDAEVEKDVGSPAGAVSRTKTGDEMKTEGKPATTQQVPTAPDSHAVGEAAGDGGTVRGSGLLSLLLLLLGLWGFAAL
;
A
#
# COMPACT_ATOMS: atom_id res chain seq x y z
N MET A 1 -1.22 -2.89 28.71
CA MET A 1 -1.16 -2.00 29.90
C MET A 1 -0.48 -2.75 31.04
N ASN A 2 0.70 -2.34 31.51
CA ASN A 2 1.42 -2.95 32.64
C ASN A 2 1.43 -4.50 32.63
N GLY A 3 1.88 -5.08 31.51
CA GLY A 3 1.90 -6.53 31.25
C GLY A 3 0.54 -7.17 30.91
N GLY A 4 -0.57 -6.58 31.34
CA GLY A 4 -1.93 -7.02 31.02
C GLY A 4 -2.38 -6.67 29.60
N VAL A 5 -3.18 -7.57 29.02
CA VAL A 5 -3.85 -7.42 27.72
C VAL A 5 -5.35 -7.31 27.96
N PHE A 6 -6.00 -6.34 27.32
CA PHE A 6 -7.43 -6.11 27.45
C PHE A 6 -8.08 -6.07 26.08
N ALA A 7 -9.24 -6.71 25.94
CA ALA A 7 -10.18 -6.43 24.88
C ALA A 7 -11.09 -5.28 25.31
N VAL A 8 -11.40 -4.37 24.38
CA VAL A 8 -12.42 -3.32 24.53
C VAL A 8 -13.31 -3.39 23.30
N ALA A 9 -14.62 -3.40 23.51
CA ALA A 9 -15.60 -3.56 22.44
C ALA A 9 -16.87 -2.73 22.74
N GLU A 10 -17.67 -2.51 21.70
CA GLU A 10 -19.04 -2.02 21.86
C GLU A 10 -19.92 -3.13 22.45
N ALA A 11 -20.89 -2.76 23.29
CA ALA A 11 -21.85 -3.68 23.90
C ALA A 11 -23.27 -3.20 23.61
N GLU A 12 -24.04 -3.98 22.86
CA GLU A 12 -25.44 -3.70 22.55
C GLU A 12 -26.37 -4.15 23.68
N PHE A 13 -27.26 -3.26 24.11
CA PHE A 13 -28.27 -3.53 25.12
C PHE A 13 -29.68 -3.49 24.51
N THR A 14 -30.34 -4.65 24.53
CA THR A 14 -31.76 -4.79 24.16
C THR A 14 -32.65 -4.72 25.40
N GLU A 15 -33.29 -3.57 25.62
CA GLU A 15 -34.41 -3.48 26.56
C GLU A 15 -35.68 -4.10 25.96
N ALA A 16 -36.59 -4.55 26.82
CA ALA A 16 -37.95 -4.99 26.46
C ALA A 16 -38.85 -3.91 25.81
N SER A 17 -38.30 -2.71 25.54
CA SER A 17 -38.96 -1.53 25.01
C SER A 17 -38.60 -1.21 23.54
N ASN A 18 -37.77 -2.04 22.87
CA ASN A 18 -37.21 -1.82 21.52
C ASN A 18 -36.37 -0.53 21.35
N SER A 19 -36.08 0.22 22.42
CA SER A 19 -35.20 1.40 22.39
C SER A 19 -33.78 1.04 22.87
N GLY A 20 -32.99 0.48 21.94
CA GLY A 20 -31.63 0.02 22.20
C GLY A 20 -30.68 1.13 22.67
N PHE A 21 -29.67 0.75 23.46
CA PHE A 21 -28.57 1.60 23.93
C PHE A 21 -27.27 0.84 23.72
N THR A 22 -26.13 1.52 23.51
CA THR A 22 -24.82 0.85 23.46
C THR A 22 -23.83 1.42 24.46
N GLY A 23 -23.13 0.53 25.16
CA GLY A 23 -22.11 0.86 26.16
C GLY A 23 -20.76 0.23 25.81
N ILE A 24 -19.82 0.26 26.75
CA ILE A 24 -18.47 -0.28 26.54
C ILE A 24 -18.27 -1.57 27.33
N ALA A 25 -17.90 -2.63 26.62
CA ALA A 25 -17.41 -3.89 27.15
C ALA A 25 -15.89 -3.84 27.34
N SER A 26 -15.39 -4.43 28.44
CA SER A 26 -13.96 -4.69 28.62
C SER A 26 -13.70 -6.06 29.27
N GLU A 27 -12.68 -6.77 28.78
CA GLU A 27 -12.25 -8.05 29.38
C GLU A 27 -10.72 -8.14 29.45
N LEU A 28 -10.20 -8.66 30.57
CA LEU A 28 -8.79 -9.04 30.71
C LEU A 28 -8.54 -10.37 30.00
N LEU A 29 -7.75 -10.34 28.92
CA LEU A 29 -7.38 -11.54 28.19
C LEU A 29 -6.29 -12.31 28.94
N LYS A 30 -6.63 -13.50 29.44
CA LYS A 30 -5.66 -14.47 29.98
C LYS A 30 -4.99 -15.17 28.80
N LEU A 31 -3.70 -14.90 28.60
CA LEU A 31 -2.88 -15.59 27.60
C LEU A 31 -2.53 -16.99 28.11
N THR A 32 -3.40 -17.96 27.80
CA THR A 32 -3.18 -19.40 27.99
C THR A 32 -2.66 -20.01 26.69
N ASP A 33 -2.25 -21.28 26.71
CA ASP A 33 -1.85 -22.03 25.51
C ASP A 33 -3.05 -22.40 24.60
N GLN A 34 -4.26 -21.93 24.91
CA GLN A 34 -5.46 -22.12 24.11
C GLN A 34 -5.43 -21.16 22.90
N GLU A 35 -5.52 -21.69 21.69
CA GLU A 35 -5.33 -20.89 20.46
C GLU A 35 -6.41 -19.81 20.28
N SER A 36 -7.68 -20.09 20.62
CA SER A 36 -8.79 -19.14 20.50
C SER A 36 -9.75 -19.17 21.70
N LYS A 37 -10.35 -18.01 21.98
CA LYS A 37 -11.39 -17.82 23.01
C LYS A 37 -12.47 -16.87 22.49
N GLU A 38 -13.70 -17.37 22.39
CA GLU A 38 -14.90 -16.53 22.24
C GLU A 38 -15.20 -15.78 23.56
N LEU A 39 -15.51 -14.50 23.46
CA LEU A 39 -15.75 -13.62 24.61
C LEU A 39 -17.21 -13.76 25.06
N GLY A 40 -17.45 -14.73 25.93
CA GLY A 40 -18.80 -15.02 26.47
C GLY A 40 -19.34 -13.86 27.33
N THR A 41 -20.56 -13.43 27.04
CA THR A 41 -21.24 -12.28 27.67
C THR A 41 -21.20 -12.26 29.19
N ALA A 42 -21.23 -13.42 29.85
CA ALA A 42 -21.16 -13.55 31.31
C ALA A 42 -19.77 -13.28 31.94
N GLN A 43 -18.69 -13.19 31.15
CA GLN A 43 -17.32 -12.94 31.62
C GLN A 43 -16.85 -11.50 31.39
N VAL A 44 -17.49 -10.81 30.44
CA VAL A 44 -17.17 -9.44 30.03
C VAL A 44 -17.64 -8.46 31.11
N LYS A 45 -16.78 -7.49 31.47
CA LYS A 45 -17.14 -6.40 32.40
C LYS A 45 -17.66 -5.22 31.59
N THR A 46 -18.98 -5.11 31.49
CA THR A 46 -19.71 -3.99 30.87
C THR A 46 -19.71 -2.76 31.78
N GLN A 47 -19.58 -1.58 31.16
CA GLN A 47 -19.66 -0.28 31.83
C GLN A 47 -20.48 0.68 30.96
N VAL A 48 -21.53 1.25 31.54
CA VAL A 48 -22.27 2.34 30.93
C VAL A 48 -21.55 3.64 31.27
N LEU A 49 -20.97 4.28 30.25
CA LEU A 49 -20.37 5.60 30.37
C LEU A 49 -21.49 6.63 30.49
N VAL A 50 -21.44 7.45 31.55
CA VAL A 50 -22.42 8.50 31.83
C VAL A 50 -21.70 9.85 31.71
N GLU A 51 -22.28 10.76 30.94
CA GLU A 51 -21.78 12.14 30.80
C GLU A 51 -21.80 12.86 32.16
N CYS A 52 -20.65 13.37 32.60
CA CYS A 52 -20.59 14.28 33.75
C CYS A 52 -21.03 15.69 33.35
N PRO A 53 -21.96 16.33 34.09
CA PRO A 53 -22.11 17.78 34.03
C PRO A 53 -20.79 18.45 34.42
N ALA A 54 -20.38 19.49 33.69
CA ALA A 54 -19.07 20.15 33.84
C ALA A 54 -18.77 20.68 35.26
N GLU A 55 -19.79 20.84 36.11
CA GLU A 55 -19.68 21.31 37.49
C GLU A 55 -19.41 20.19 38.51
N ASN A 56 -19.46 18.90 38.12
CA ASN A 56 -19.41 17.78 39.05
C ASN A 56 -18.33 16.74 38.67
N LYS A 57 -17.12 16.88 39.24
CA LYS A 57 -15.93 16.08 38.92
C LYS A 57 -15.91 14.64 39.48
N ASN A 58 -17.06 14.08 39.86
CA ASN A 58 -17.17 12.80 40.58
C ASN A 58 -18.30 11.90 40.01
N CYS A 59 -18.30 11.62 38.71
CA CYS A 59 -19.16 10.56 38.13
C CYS A 59 -18.29 9.42 37.60
N ALA A 60 -18.07 8.41 38.46
CA ALA A 60 -17.45 7.16 38.07
C ALA A 60 -18.40 6.34 37.17
N SER A 61 -17.82 5.49 36.32
CA SER A 61 -18.53 4.41 35.62
C SER A 61 -19.39 3.58 36.59
N HIS A 62 -20.66 3.35 36.26
CA HIS A 62 -21.53 2.47 37.05
C HIS A 62 -21.58 1.05 36.47
N SER A 63 -21.56 0.04 37.34
CA SER A 63 -21.92 -1.34 37.00
C SER A 63 -23.44 -1.50 36.90
N GLU A 64 -23.91 -2.34 35.97
CA GLU A 64 -25.35 -2.58 35.68
C GLU A 64 -26.24 -2.84 36.90
N VAL A 65 -25.70 -3.53 37.93
CA VAL A 65 -26.40 -3.95 39.15
C VAL A 65 -27.08 -2.79 39.92
N SER A 66 -26.77 -1.53 39.60
CA SER A 66 -27.34 -0.34 40.26
C SER A 66 -28.17 0.58 39.35
N ALA A 67 -28.39 0.24 38.08
CA ALA A 67 -28.91 1.17 37.06
C ALA A 67 -30.45 1.39 37.06
N VAL A 68 -31.19 0.81 38.01
CA VAL A 68 -32.67 0.65 37.93
C VAL A 68 -33.48 1.91 38.33
N SER A 69 -32.88 3.04 38.72
CA SER A 69 -33.66 4.15 39.32
C SER A 69 -33.15 5.59 39.11
N GLN A 70 -32.55 5.92 37.96
CA GLN A 70 -32.39 7.33 37.55
C GLN A 70 -32.65 7.52 36.06
N SER A 71 -33.35 8.60 35.71
CA SER A 71 -33.69 9.02 34.34
C SER A 71 -32.45 9.54 33.58
N LYS A 72 -31.50 8.65 33.33
CA LYS A 72 -30.26 8.93 32.59
C LYS A 72 -30.54 8.88 31.09
N LYS A 73 -30.04 9.87 30.34
CA LYS A 73 -30.23 9.95 28.88
C LYS A 73 -29.59 8.74 28.19
N LYS A 74 -30.30 8.16 27.21
CA LYS A 74 -29.74 7.14 26.32
C LYS A 74 -28.77 7.80 25.31
N VAL A 75 -27.67 7.12 25.00
CA VAL A 75 -26.52 7.56 24.20
C VAL A 75 -26.05 6.35 23.40
N HIS A 76 -25.67 6.53 22.13
CA HIS A 76 -25.17 5.45 21.28
C HIS A 76 -23.65 5.53 21.16
N VAL A 77 -22.94 4.68 21.90
CA VAL A 77 -21.47 4.68 21.98
C VAL A 77 -20.89 3.69 20.97
N GLY A 78 -20.69 4.17 19.73
CA GLY A 78 -20.17 3.37 18.62
C GLY A 78 -18.64 3.31 18.50
N ARG A 79 -18.07 2.25 17.92
CA ARG A 79 -16.66 2.23 17.43
C ARG A 79 -15.59 2.73 18.44
N PRO A 80 -15.46 2.09 19.63
CA PRO A 80 -14.42 2.47 20.59
C PRO A 80 -13.02 2.37 19.97
N THR A 81 -12.27 3.46 20.06
CA THR A 81 -10.91 3.63 19.52
C THR A 81 -9.99 3.93 20.69
N THR A 82 -9.07 3.04 21.02
CA THR A 82 -8.32 3.08 22.29
C THR A 82 -6.83 3.31 22.09
N VAL A 83 -6.19 4.07 22.99
CA VAL A 83 -4.74 4.27 23.03
C VAL A 83 -4.23 4.17 24.47
N VAL A 84 -3.05 3.59 24.65
CA VAL A 84 -2.45 3.31 25.96
C VAL A 84 -1.21 4.18 26.19
N ASN A 85 -1.11 4.77 27.36
CA ASN A 85 0.07 5.49 27.84
C ASN A 85 0.46 4.97 29.24
N GLY A 86 1.33 3.96 29.30
CA GLY A 86 1.76 3.36 30.57
C GLY A 86 0.63 2.59 31.29
N SER A 87 0.21 3.11 32.44
CA SER A 87 -0.95 2.65 33.22
C SER A 87 -2.30 3.11 32.69
N ASP A 88 -2.29 4.14 31.84
CA ASP A 88 -3.47 4.92 31.50
C ASP A 88 -3.98 4.52 30.11
N ILE A 89 -5.29 4.57 29.95
CA ILE A 89 -5.98 4.32 28.68
C ILE A 89 -6.88 5.50 28.37
N HIS A 90 -6.81 5.96 27.13
CA HIS A 90 -7.70 6.96 26.57
C HIS A 90 -8.53 6.31 25.46
N MET A 91 -9.78 6.73 25.33
CA MET A 91 -10.69 6.21 24.31
C MET A 91 -11.46 7.36 23.66
N LEU A 92 -11.59 7.30 22.34
CA LEU A 92 -12.61 8.02 21.58
C LEU A 92 -13.71 7.04 21.20
N ALA A 93 -14.97 7.44 21.33
CA ALA A 93 -16.11 6.67 20.88
C ALA A 93 -17.19 7.57 20.26
N GLY A 94 -18.08 6.92 19.52
CA GLY A 94 -19.04 7.51 18.60
C GLY A 94 -20.18 8.29 19.25
N THR A 95 -21.14 8.62 18.38
CA THR A 95 -21.99 9.80 18.45
C THR A 95 -23.00 9.84 19.60
N TYR A 96 -22.88 10.88 20.43
CA TYR A 96 -24.00 11.41 21.20
C TYR A 96 -25.16 11.80 20.26
N SER A 97 -26.38 11.42 20.61
CA SER A 97 -27.62 11.88 19.95
C SER A 97 -28.77 11.83 20.95
N PHE A 98 -29.61 12.87 20.98
CA PHE A 98 -30.86 12.86 21.74
C PHE A 98 -32.07 12.70 20.82
N GLU A 99 -33.09 11.97 21.28
CA GLU A 99 -34.38 11.90 20.58
C GLU A 99 -35.00 13.30 20.46
N VAL A 100 -35.57 13.59 19.29
CA VAL A 100 -36.14 14.88 18.97
C VAL A 100 -37.66 14.74 19.02
N THR A 101 -38.30 15.30 20.05
CA THR A 101 -39.73 15.59 19.99
C THR A 101 -40.00 16.54 18.84
N GLU A 102 -41.06 16.29 18.05
CA GLU A 102 -41.34 16.99 16.79
C GLU A 102 -41.29 18.53 16.91
N GLY A 103 -40.75 19.19 15.87
CA GLY A 103 -40.90 20.64 15.68
C GLY A 103 -39.65 21.52 15.84
N VAL A 104 -38.43 20.98 15.82
CA VAL A 104 -37.18 21.79 15.97
C VAL A 104 -36.37 21.87 14.67
N ASP A 105 -35.90 23.08 14.36
CA ASP A 105 -35.21 23.51 13.14
C ASP A 105 -33.91 22.72 12.80
N GLN A 106 -33.55 22.66 11.50
CA GLN A 106 -32.42 21.86 10.99
C GLN A 106 -31.08 22.35 11.53
N THR A 107 -30.90 23.65 11.76
CA THR A 107 -29.69 24.22 12.37
C THR A 107 -29.47 23.71 13.80
N ALA A 108 -30.55 23.45 14.55
CA ALA A 108 -30.47 22.83 15.86
C ALA A 108 -30.15 21.33 15.79
N ALA A 109 -30.28 20.68 14.62
CA ALA A 109 -29.91 19.27 14.42
C ALA A 109 -28.40 19.05 14.29
N ALA A 110 -27.64 20.03 13.80
CA ALA A 110 -26.17 19.96 13.75
C ALA A 110 -25.54 19.98 15.16
N ALA A 111 -26.14 20.72 16.10
CA ALA A 111 -25.72 20.80 17.50
C ALA A 111 -25.97 19.52 18.33
N LYS A 112 -26.50 18.45 17.74
CA LYS A 112 -26.90 17.21 18.45
C LYS A 112 -25.80 16.17 18.55
N TRP A 113 -24.71 16.33 17.80
CA TRP A 113 -23.61 15.37 17.71
C TRP A 113 -22.42 15.79 18.57
N GLY A 114 -21.75 14.80 19.15
CA GLY A 114 -20.54 15.01 19.94
C GLY A 114 -19.70 13.74 20.02
N LEU A 115 -18.39 13.92 20.19
CA LEU A 115 -17.41 12.84 20.30
C LEU A 115 -17.21 12.51 21.78
N LEU A 116 -17.49 11.27 22.19
CA LEU A 116 -17.24 10.84 23.57
C LEU A 116 -15.75 10.57 23.76
N VAL A 117 -15.15 11.21 24.76
CA VAL A 117 -13.79 10.96 25.20
C VAL A 117 -13.82 10.42 26.62
N ALA A 118 -13.14 9.29 26.85
CA ALA A 118 -12.99 8.71 28.18
C ALA A 118 -11.52 8.49 28.51
N SER A 119 -11.16 8.67 29.78
CA SER A 119 -9.86 8.27 30.32
C SER A 119 -10.01 7.38 31.54
N GLY A 120 -9.10 6.44 31.66
CA GLY A 120 -9.14 5.41 32.67
C GLY A 120 -7.77 4.84 32.99
N ASN A 121 -7.72 3.98 33.99
CA ASN A 121 -6.51 3.25 34.37
C ASN A 121 -6.83 1.79 34.68
N VAL A 122 -5.79 0.96 34.75
CA VAL A 122 -5.91 -0.45 35.13
C VAL A 122 -5.62 -0.64 36.60
N SER A 123 -6.47 -1.40 37.29
CA SER A 123 -6.29 -1.76 38.70
C SER A 123 -4.94 -2.43 38.95
N THR A 124 -4.20 -1.94 39.95
CA THR A 124 -2.83 -2.36 40.27
C THR A 124 -2.75 -3.69 41.02
N GLU A 125 -3.82 -4.11 41.71
CA GLU A 125 -3.82 -5.29 42.60
C GLU A 125 -4.84 -6.36 42.17
N GLY A 126 -4.56 -7.62 42.53
CA GLY A 126 -5.44 -8.78 42.35
C GLY A 126 -5.32 -9.53 41.00
N SER A 127 -5.93 -10.72 40.94
CA SER A 127 -6.04 -11.54 39.71
C SER A 127 -7.04 -10.99 38.70
N ASP A 128 -7.95 -10.13 39.15
CA ASP A 128 -9.16 -9.71 38.43
C ASP A 128 -9.01 -8.31 37.84
N LYS A 129 -7.83 -8.03 37.29
CA LYS A 129 -7.49 -6.71 36.75
C LYS A 129 -8.59 -6.20 35.81
N ARG A 130 -9.02 -4.95 36.01
CA ARG A 130 -10.01 -4.28 35.15
C ARG A 130 -9.60 -2.86 34.82
N ILE A 131 -10.17 -2.35 33.74
CA ILE A 131 -10.14 -0.93 33.39
C ILE A 131 -11.20 -0.22 34.23
N TYR A 132 -10.83 0.87 34.87
CA TYR A 132 -11.75 1.85 35.46
C TYR A 132 -11.77 3.08 34.58
N TRP A 133 -12.93 3.43 34.02
CA TRP A 133 -13.14 4.72 33.36
C TRP A 133 -13.44 5.76 34.44
N ASN A 134 -12.46 6.64 34.68
CA ASN A 134 -12.49 7.60 35.79
C ASN A 134 -13.14 8.91 35.36
N ASP A 135 -12.89 9.34 34.12
CA ASP A 135 -13.42 10.56 33.52
C ASP A 135 -14.03 10.25 32.16
N ALA A 136 -15.20 10.83 31.88
CA ALA A 136 -15.84 10.79 30.57
C ALA A 136 -16.49 12.14 30.26
N TYR A 137 -16.18 12.69 29.09
CA TYR A 137 -16.71 13.97 28.62
C TYR A 137 -17.05 13.91 27.13
N VAL A 138 -18.05 14.68 26.71
CA VAL A 138 -18.42 14.82 25.30
C VAL A 138 -17.82 16.11 24.76
N ILE A 139 -17.07 16.04 23.66
CA ILE A 139 -16.65 17.22 22.89
C ILE A 139 -17.79 17.56 21.93
N PRO A 140 -18.47 18.72 22.07
CA PRO A 140 -19.55 19.10 21.17
C PRO A 140 -19.05 19.36 19.75
N TRP A 141 -19.87 19.08 18.74
CA TRP A 141 -19.52 19.30 17.32
C TRP A 141 -19.00 20.72 17.02
N THR A 142 -19.55 21.74 17.68
CA THR A 142 -19.20 23.16 17.52
C THR A 142 -17.73 23.50 17.85
N TYR A 143 -16.99 22.60 18.52
CA TYR A 143 -15.55 22.75 18.72
C TYR A 143 -14.75 22.48 17.43
N PHE A 144 -15.22 21.54 16.59
CA PHE A 144 -14.56 21.12 15.35
C PHE A 144 -15.02 21.94 14.14
N GLU A 145 -16.27 22.40 14.12
CA GLU A 145 -16.87 23.24 13.07
C GLU A 145 -15.97 24.43 12.68
N LYS A 146 -15.34 25.10 13.66
CA LYS A 146 -14.42 26.24 13.44
C LYS A 146 -13.09 25.88 12.76
N ARG A 147 -12.72 24.61 12.72
CA ARG A 147 -11.47 24.13 12.08
C ARG A 147 -11.73 23.45 10.75
N HIS A 148 -12.94 22.88 10.57
CA HIS A 148 -13.35 22.13 9.38
C HIS A 148 -14.82 22.42 9.05
N GLU A 149 -15.08 23.58 8.44
CA GLU A 149 -16.44 24.06 8.12
C GLU A 149 -17.23 23.11 7.20
N SER A 150 -16.56 22.21 6.47
CA SER A 150 -17.17 21.23 5.56
C SER A 150 -17.52 19.88 6.20
N LEU A 151 -17.12 19.63 7.45
CA LEU A 151 -17.49 18.41 8.16
C LEU A 151 -18.86 18.54 8.85
N THR A 152 -19.61 17.45 8.92
CA THR A 152 -20.95 17.39 9.54
C THR A 152 -21.08 16.34 10.64
N ARG A 153 -20.08 15.47 10.79
CA ARG A 153 -20.01 14.40 11.80
C ARG A 153 -18.54 14.02 12.01
N LEU A 154 -18.21 13.53 13.21
CA LEU A 154 -16.92 12.89 13.53
C LEU A 154 -17.14 11.74 14.54
N ILE A 155 -16.54 10.59 14.28
CA ILE A 155 -16.58 9.39 15.15
C ILE A 155 -15.20 8.73 15.24
N GLY A 156 -14.98 7.86 16.22
CA GLY A 156 -13.77 7.03 16.28
C GLY A 156 -13.67 6.06 15.10
N GLY A 157 -12.45 5.79 14.62
CA GLY A 157 -12.19 4.80 13.56
C GLY A 157 -12.42 3.34 14.01
N GLY A 158 -12.48 3.09 15.31
CA GLY A 158 -12.56 1.77 15.93
C GLY A 158 -11.19 1.10 16.05
N GLY A 159 -11.05 0.20 17.03
CA GLY A 159 -9.81 -0.53 17.26
C GLY A 159 -8.82 0.27 18.11
N SER A 160 -7.59 0.46 17.59
CA SER A 160 -6.48 1.03 18.34
C SER A 160 -5.85 2.24 17.66
N GLY A 161 -5.64 3.29 18.46
CA GLY A 161 -4.67 4.34 18.19
C GLY A 161 -3.27 3.96 18.70
N ILE A 162 -2.32 4.87 18.52
CA ILE A 162 -0.90 4.64 18.83
C ILE A 162 -0.33 5.73 19.74
N LYS A 163 0.73 5.39 20.46
CA LYS A 163 1.66 6.35 21.05
C LYS A 163 2.91 6.39 20.18
N MET A 164 3.19 7.54 19.58
CA MET A 164 4.40 7.77 18.79
C MET A 164 5.64 7.82 19.69
N LYS A 165 6.83 7.60 19.10
CA LYS A 165 8.13 7.69 19.81
C LYS A 165 8.35 9.01 20.57
N ASP A 166 7.84 10.12 20.04
CA ASP A 166 7.95 11.45 20.67
C ASP A 166 6.96 11.68 21.83
N GLY A 167 6.12 10.69 22.14
CA GLY A 167 5.11 10.73 23.20
C GLY A 167 3.71 11.14 22.72
N THR A 168 3.54 11.60 21.48
CA THR A 168 2.24 11.99 20.92
C THR A 168 1.30 10.79 20.89
N LEU A 169 0.10 10.91 21.49
CA LEU A 169 -0.98 9.95 21.29
C LEU A 169 -1.74 10.33 20.02
N VAL A 170 -2.01 9.35 19.15
CA VAL A 170 -2.71 9.53 17.87
C VAL A 170 -3.83 8.51 17.78
N LEU A 171 -5.05 8.97 17.49
CA LEU A 171 -6.25 8.15 17.36
C LEU A 171 -6.90 8.39 15.99
N PRO A 172 -7.19 7.35 15.20
CA PRO A 172 -7.88 7.49 13.93
C PRO A 172 -9.35 7.84 14.14
N VAL A 173 -9.89 8.72 13.30
CA VAL A 173 -11.29 9.18 13.35
C VAL A 173 -11.87 9.30 11.94
N GLU A 174 -13.17 9.03 11.81
CA GLU A 174 -13.91 9.14 10.57
C GLU A 174 -14.82 10.37 10.63
N GLY A 175 -14.64 11.29 9.68
CA GLY A 175 -15.49 12.44 9.45
C GLY A 175 -16.51 12.18 8.35
N THR A 176 -17.54 13.03 8.28
CA THR A 176 -18.46 13.10 7.14
C THR A 176 -18.36 14.46 6.47
N LYS A 177 -17.99 14.49 5.19
CA LYS A 177 -17.83 15.69 4.36
C LYS A 177 -18.72 15.58 3.13
N ASP A 178 -19.56 16.58 2.87
CA ASP A 178 -20.45 16.61 1.70
C ASP A 178 -21.27 15.32 1.49
N GLY A 179 -21.65 14.65 2.59
CA GLY A 179 -22.37 13.38 2.60
C GLY A 179 -21.52 12.10 2.45
N LYS A 180 -20.20 12.22 2.26
CA LYS A 180 -19.26 11.10 2.10
C LYS A 180 -18.38 10.90 3.34
N ALA A 181 -17.86 9.69 3.53
CA ALA A 181 -16.86 9.43 4.55
C ALA A 181 -15.49 10.01 4.16
N VAL A 182 -14.78 10.57 5.14
CA VAL A 182 -13.37 10.94 5.05
C VAL A 182 -12.67 10.54 6.34
N SER A 183 -11.39 10.22 6.27
CA SER A 183 -10.59 9.74 7.39
C SER A 183 -9.56 10.79 7.83
N LEU A 184 -9.46 11.00 9.15
CA LEU A 184 -8.57 11.97 9.80
C LEU A 184 -7.94 11.32 11.05
N ILE A 185 -7.14 12.09 11.79
CA ILE A 185 -6.65 11.72 13.12
C ILE A 185 -6.94 12.83 14.14
N ILE A 186 -7.15 12.43 15.40
CA ILE A 186 -6.98 13.31 16.56
C ILE A 186 -5.68 12.95 17.23
N TYR A 187 -4.86 13.95 17.57
CA TYR A 187 -3.59 13.75 18.28
C TYR A 187 -3.44 14.70 19.48
N THR A 188 -2.68 14.30 20.49
CA THR A 188 -2.42 15.16 21.66
C THR A 188 -1.47 16.30 21.31
N ALA A 189 -1.92 17.53 21.55
CA ALA A 189 -1.08 18.73 21.56
C ALA A 189 -0.98 19.30 22.99
N THR A 190 -0.14 20.32 23.20
CA THR A 190 0.09 20.97 24.50
C THR A 190 -1.17 21.53 25.16
N ASP A 191 -2.20 21.86 24.37
CA ASP A 191 -3.36 22.66 24.78
C ASP A 191 -4.70 21.91 24.62
N GLY A 192 -4.65 20.57 24.61
CA GLY A 192 -5.79 19.70 24.32
C GLY A 192 -5.79 19.21 22.87
N GLY A 193 -6.34 18.02 22.62
CA GLY A 193 -6.15 17.28 21.36
C GLY A 193 -6.56 18.04 20.09
N ASN A 194 -5.70 18.00 19.09
CA ASN A 194 -5.92 18.59 17.77
C ASN A 194 -6.47 17.56 16.79
N LEU A 195 -7.52 17.94 16.05
CA LEU A 195 -7.94 17.28 14.81
C LEU A 195 -6.98 17.70 13.69
N SER A 196 -6.57 16.76 12.83
CA SER A 196 -5.64 17.02 11.72
C SER A 196 -6.22 17.95 10.65
N ASN A 197 -5.38 18.76 9.99
CA ASN A 197 -5.81 19.66 8.92
C ASN A 197 -6.04 18.90 7.60
N GLY A 198 -5.19 17.93 7.29
CA GLY A 198 -5.35 17.02 6.17
C GLY A 198 -6.32 15.87 6.50
N MET A 199 -6.92 15.35 5.43
CA MET A 199 -7.84 14.20 5.43
C MET A 199 -7.57 13.30 4.22
N SER A 200 -8.09 12.08 4.24
CA SER A 200 -8.10 11.19 3.08
C SER A 200 -8.91 11.76 1.90
N ALA A 201 -8.87 11.09 0.76
CA ALA A 201 -9.85 11.33 -0.30
C ALA A 201 -11.30 11.05 0.18
N ASP A 202 -12.26 11.66 -0.52
CA ASP A 202 -13.69 11.36 -0.45
C ASP A 202 -13.97 9.85 -0.55
N GLY A 203 -14.92 9.36 0.25
CA GLY A 203 -15.36 7.96 0.21
C GLY A 203 -14.37 7.01 0.89
N CYS A 204 -13.54 7.49 1.82
CA CYS A 204 -12.57 6.68 2.55
C CYS A 204 -12.94 6.61 4.04
N SER A 205 -13.44 5.46 4.47
CA SER A 205 -13.88 5.15 5.83
C SER A 205 -12.91 4.21 6.56
N ASP A 206 -13.26 3.87 7.80
CA ASP A 206 -12.59 2.79 8.56
C ASP A 206 -11.07 2.94 8.73
N PRO A 207 -10.60 4.10 9.22
CA PRO A 207 -9.17 4.34 9.37
C PRO A 207 -8.53 3.53 10.48
N SER A 208 -7.38 2.93 10.16
CA SER A 208 -6.44 2.34 11.10
C SER A 208 -5.07 3.03 10.93
N VAL A 209 -4.33 3.29 12.01
CA VAL A 209 -3.08 4.07 11.97
C VAL A 209 -1.91 3.38 12.67
N VAL A 210 -0.70 3.50 12.11
CA VAL A 210 0.56 3.07 12.72
C VAL A 210 1.67 4.11 12.52
N GLU A 211 2.72 4.05 13.35
CA GLU A 211 3.97 4.79 13.13
C GLU A 211 4.96 3.89 12.37
N TRP A 212 5.50 4.40 11.28
CA TRP A 212 6.49 3.73 10.43
C TRP A 212 7.59 4.70 10.02
N LYS A 213 8.84 4.43 10.42
CA LYS A 213 10.03 5.26 10.11
C LYS A 213 9.78 6.75 10.34
N ASP A 214 9.23 7.06 11.52
CA ASP A 214 8.94 8.42 12.03
C ASP A 214 7.85 9.18 11.23
N LYS A 215 7.09 8.46 10.39
CA LYS A 215 5.86 8.93 9.74
C LYS A 215 4.63 8.21 10.30
N LEU A 216 3.46 8.81 10.13
CA LEU A 216 2.19 8.11 10.25
C LEU A 216 1.84 7.42 8.93
N ILE A 217 1.35 6.18 9.02
CA ILE A 217 0.66 5.48 7.94
C ILE A 217 -0.80 5.27 8.37
N MET A 218 -1.74 5.74 7.55
CA MET A 218 -3.17 5.49 7.70
C MET A 218 -3.66 4.56 6.59
N MET A 219 -4.30 3.45 6.95
CA MET A 219 -5.04 2.59 6.04
C MET A 219 -6.53 2.88 6.16
N THR A 220 -7.23 3.06 5.02
CA THR A 220 -8.67 3.31 4.94
C THR A 220 -9.33 2.32 3.99
N ALA A 221 -10.57 1.94 4.21
CA ALA A 221 -11.40 1.30 3.18
C ALA A 221 -12.04 2.36 2.29
N SER A 222 -12.11 2.16 0.98
CA SER A 222 -12.57 3.18 0.02
C SER A 222 -13.71 2.71 -0.88
N ASP A 223 -14.57 3.65 -1.29
CA ASP A 223 -15.72 3.43 -2.19
C ASP A 223 -15.34 2.84 -3.57
N ASP A 224 -14.07 2.92 -3.98
CA ASP A 224 -13.55 2.25 -5.18
C ASP A 224 -13.26 0.75 -4.97
N GLY A 225 -13.67 0.19 -3.83
CA GLY A 225 -13.51 -1.21 -3.46
C GLY A 225 -12.10 -1.57 -3.01
N ARG A 226 -11.14 -0.63 -3.03
CA ARG A 226 -9.76 -0.87 -2.58
C ARG A 226 -9.49 -0.23 -1.24
N ARG A 227 -8.47 -0.73 -0.54
CA ARG A 227 -7.89 -0.01 0.60
C ARG A 227 -6.87 0.99 0.11
N ARG A 228 -7.13 2.26 0.40
CA ARG A 228 -6.14 3.32 0.20
C ARG A 228 -5.27 3.45 1.45
N VAL A 229 -3.98 3.67 1.24
CA VAL A 229 -3.00 3.86 2.31
C VAL A 229 -2.33 5.20 2.10
N TYR A 230 -2.19 5.99 3.16
CA TYR A 230 -1.63 7.34 3.12
C TYR A 230 -0.46 7.46 4.09
N GLU A 231 0.60 8.17 3.68
CA GLU A 231 1.70 8.59 4.56
C GLU A 231 1.56 10.07 4.94
N SER A 232 1.91 10.41 6.19
CA SER A 232 2.08 11.79 6.67
C SER A 232 3.35 11.90 7.53
N GLY A 233 4.19 12.91 7.25
CA GLY A 233 5.34 13.27 8.08
C GLY A 233 5.09 14.45 9.02
N ASP A 234 3.90 15.04 8.95
CA ASP A 234 3.50 16.31 9.57
C ASP A 234 2.27 16.14 10.47
N LYS A 235 2.11 14.94 11.05
CA LYS A 235 1.00 14.58 11.97
C LYS A 235 -0.38 14.90 11.40
N GLY A 236 -0.54 14.61 10.11
CA GLY A 236 -1.79 14.71 9.37
C GLY A 236 -2.10 16.09 8.82
N ASP A 237 -1.17 17.06 8.84
CA ASP A 237 -1.37 18.33 8.12
C ASP A 237 -1.45 18.12 6.60
N SER A 238 -0.68 17.16 6.07
CA SER A 238 -0.82 16.67 4.70
C SER A 238 -0.74 15.14 4.63
N TRP A 239 -1.46 14.56 3.67
CA TRP A 239 -1.48 13.12 3.41
C TRP A 239 -1.12 12.84 1.95
N THR A 240 -0.16 11.95 1.73
CA THR A 240 0.22 11.47 0.40
C THR A 240 -0.20 10.02 0.24
N GLU A 241 -0.97 9.69 -0.80
CA GLU A 241 -1.36 8.29 -1.06
C GLU A 241 -0.10 7.45 -1.40
N ALA A 242 0.08 6.32 -0.70
CA ALA A 242 1.24 5.42 -0.75
C ALA A 242 1.23 4.53 -2.01
N LEU A 243 1.02 5.15 -3.17
CA LEU A 243 0.91 4.50 -4.49
C LEU A 243 2.15 3.70 -4.92
N GLY A 244 3.29 3.94 -4.27
CA GLY A 244 4.53 3.21 -4.51
C GLY A 244 4.73 1.97 -3.65
N THR A 245 3.86 1.69 -2.67
CA THR A 245 4.04 0.58 -1.71
C THR A 245 2.71 -0.13 -1.42
N LEU A 246 1.90 0.39 -0.50
CA LEU A 246 0.79 -0.33 0.13
C LEU A 246 -0.60 0.11 -0.34
N SER A 247 -0.73 1.30 -0.95
CA SER A 247 -2.05 1.76 -1.39
C SER A 247 -2.56 0.87 -2.53
N ARG A 248 -3.86 0.56 -2.50
CA ARG A 248 -4.59 -0.22 -3.51
C ARG A 248 -4.17 -1.69 -3.64
N VAL A 249 -3.24 -2.16 -2.80
CA VAL A 249 -2.82 -3.56 -2.72
C VAL A 249 -3.99 -4.46 -2.35
N TRP A 250 -4.73 -4.13 -1.29
CA TRP A 250 -5.87 -4.93 -0.84
C TRP A 250 -7.17 -4.44 -1.46
N GLY A 251 -7.94 -5.36 -2.04
CA GLY A 251 -9.21 -5.08 -2.71
C GLY A 251 -10.34 -5.95 -2.18
N ASN A 252 -11.57 -5.44 -2.29
CA ASN A 252 -12.81 -6.17 -2.03
C ASN A 252 -13.66 -6.16 -3.31
N ASN A 253 -13.93 -7.34 -3.87
CA ASN A 253 -14.76 -7.49 -5.06
C ASN A 253 -16.28 -7.45 -4.79
N GLN A 254 -16.69 -7.34 -3.52
CA GLN A 254 -18.10 -7.32 -3.19
C GLN A 254 -18.76 -6.03 -3.68
N LYS A 255 -19.63 -6.16 -4.69
CA LYS A 255 -20.65 -5.15 -5.06
C LYS A 255 -21.71 -4.92 -3.97
N ARG A 256 -21.45 -5.35 -2.73
CA ARG A 256 -22.32 -5.06 -1.58
C ARG A 256 -22.09 -3.60 -1.21
N HIS A 257 -23.16 -2.90 -0.86
CA HIS A 257 -23.08 -1.62 -0.15
C HIS A 257 -22.66 -1.80 1.33
N GLU A 258 -22.02 -2.93 1.65
CA GLU A 258 -21.43 -3.18 2.95
C GLU A 258 -20.15 -2.36 3.05
N ARG A 259 -20.14 -1.46 4.03
CA ARG A 259 -19.01 -0.58 4.34
C ARG A 259 -17.74 -1.40 4.56
N GLY A 260 -16.60 -0.74 4.41
CA GLY A 260 -15.34 -1.29 4.89
C GLY A 260 -15.43 -1.74 6.35
N VAL A 261 -14.55 -2.66 6.71
CA VAL A 261 -14.37 -3.06 8.11
C VAL A 261 -13.06 -2.47 8.64
N SER A 262 -12.99 -2.14 9.91
CA SER A 262 -11.71 -1.69 10.50
C SER A 262 -10.69 -2.83 10.48
N SER A 263 -9.45 -2.50 10.17
CA SER A 263 -8.35 -3.45 10.04
C SER A 263 -7.50 -3.51 11.30
N GLY A 264 -7.14 -4.73 11.74
CA GLY A 264 -6.09 -4.88 12.73
C GLY A 264 -4.78 -4.45 12.11
N PHE A 265 -4.17 -3.38 12.59
CA PHE A 265 -3.02 -2.74 11.96
C PHE A 265 -2.00 -2.38 13.05
N THR A 266 -0.80 -2.95 12.98
CA THR A 266 0.23 -2.73 14.01
C THR A 266 1.64 -2.81 13.43
N THR A 267 2.61 -2.20 14.10
CA THR A 267 4.04 -2.29 13.77
C THR A 267 4.80 -3.02 14.86
N ALA A 268 5.84 -3.74 14.46
CA ALA A 268 6.67 -4.54 15.36
C ALA A 268 8.11 -4.61 14.85
N MET A 269 9.06 -4.77 15.76
CA MET A 269 10.43 -5.16 15.44
C MET A 269 10.58 -6.66 15.71
N ILE A 270 10.64 -7.48 14.66
CA ILE A 270 10.66 -8.94 14.75
C ILE A 270 11.91 -9.46 14.03
N GLU A 271 12.70 -10.33 14.68
CA GLU A 271 13.99 -10.81 14.17
C GLU A 271 14.93 -9.69 13.71
N GLY A 272 14.86 -8.51 14.34
CA GLY A 272 15.68 -7.34 13.98
C GLY A 272 15.29 -6.62 12.69
N ARG A 273 14.10 -6.88 12.13
CA ARG A 273 13.51 -6.12 11.01
C ARG A 273 12.24 -5.42 11.52
N ASP A 274 12.09 -4.14 11.21
CA ASP A 274 10.81 -3.45 11.40
C ASP A 274 9.81 -3.99 10.38
N VAL A 275 8.60 -4.29 10.84
CA VAL A 275 7.50 -4.82 10.02
C VAL A 275 6.17 -4.16 10.36
N VAL A 276 5.28 -4.12 9.37
CA VAL A 276 3.86 -3.85 9.53
C VAL A 276 3.11 -5.17 9.40
N LEU A 277 2.14 -5.38 10.29
CA LEU A 277 1.24 -6.53 10.27
C LEU A 277 -0.20 -6.02 10.10
N VAL A 278 -0.96 -6.67 9.22
CA VAL A 278 -2.34 -6.30 8.89
C VAL A 278 -3.26 -7.52 8.97
N THR A 279 -4.42 -7.42 9.61
CA THR A 279 -5.49 -8.44 9.49
C THR A 279 -6.65 -7.93 8.65
N LEU A 280 -7.00 -8.67 7.60
CA LEU A 280 -8.00 -8.31 6.61
C LEU A 280 -8.82 -9.55 6.17
N PRO A 281 -10.16 -9.44 6.04
CA PRO A 281 -10.96 -10.49 5.44
C PRO A 281 -10.60 -10.73 3.98
N VAL A 282 -10.54 -11.99 3.59
CA VAL A 282 -10.43 -12.48 2.21
C VAL A 282 -11.70 -13.28 1.91
N HIS A 283 -12.35 -12.96 0.80
CA HIS A 283 -13.62 -13.58 0.39
C HIS A 283 -13.40 -14.53 -0.79
N SER A 284 -13.97 -15.73 -0.73
CA SER A 284 -13.84 -16.73 -1.79
C SER A 284 -14.99 -16.63 -2.79
N LYS A 285 -14.69 -16.25 -4.05
CA LYS A 285 -15.67 -16.05 -5.15
C LYS A 285 -16.82 -17.06 -5.17
N LYS A 286 -18.06 -16.55 -5.14
CA LYS A 286 -19.31 -17.33 -5.23
C LYS A 286 -19.28 -18.42 -6.30
N GLU A 287 -19.63 -19.65 -5.88
CA GLU A 287 -20.08 -20.67 -6.81
C GLU A 287 -21.41 -20.26 -7.45
N LYS A 288 -21.59 -20.57 -8.73
CA LYS A 288 -22.71 -20.04 -9.54
C LYS A 288 -24.11 -20.54 -9.13
N ASN A 289 -24.21 -21.57 -8.29
CA ASN A 289 -25.46 -22.28 -7.97
C ASN A 289 -25.70 -22.47 -6.46
N GLY A 290 -25.37 -21.48 -5.62
CA GLY A 290 -25.55 -21.59 -4.16
C GLY A 290 -26.05 -20.31 -3.51
N ASN A 291 -27.06 -20.43 -2.65
CA ASN A 291 -27.62 -19.33 -1.84
C ASN A 291 -26.78 -19.03 -0.58
N ASN A 292 -25.48 -19.36 -0.61
CA ASN A 292 -24.58 -19.16 0.51
C ASN A 292 -24.02 -17.74 0.50
N ASN A 293 -24.19 -17.02 1.61
CA ASN A 293 -23.48 -15.79 1.86
C ASN A 293 -21.97 -16.06 1.92
N GLU A 294 -21.21 -15.24 1.20
CA GLU A 294 -19.78 -15.40 0.96
C GLU A 294 -19.00 -14.94 2.20
N LYS A 295 -18.57 -15.90 3.03
CA LYS A 295 -17.93 -15.61 4.33
C LYS A 295 -16.55 -14.97 4.15
N GLY A 296 -16.21 -14.01 5.01
CA GLY A 296 -14.88 -13.45 5.15
C GLY A 296 -13.99 -14.32 6.01
N VAL A 297 -12.90 -14.85 5.44
CA VAL A 297 -11.86 -15.51 6.22
C VAL A 297 -10.82 -14.45 6.58
N LEU A 298 -10.58 -14.20 7.87
CA LEU A 298 -9.59 -13.20 8.29
C LEU A 298 -8.18 -13.75 8.02
N HIS A 299 -7.37 -13.03 7.24
CA HIS A 299 -5.97 -13.37 6.93
C HIS A 299 -5.01 -12.40 7.63
N LEU A 300 -3.81 -12.88 7.98
CA LEU A 300 -2.70 -12.05 8.44
C LEU A 300 -1.73 -11.78 7.30
N TRP A 301 -1.47 -10.50 7.03
CA TRP A 301 -0.51 -10.01 6.04
C TRP A 301 0.72 -9.44 6.74
N LEU A 302 1.90 -9.70 6.17
CA LEU A 302 3.19 -9.19 6.61
C LEU A 302 3.80 -8.28 5.53
N THR A 303 4.33 -7.12 5.91
CA THR A 303 5.11 -6.25 5.01
C THR A 303 6.21 -5.48 5.74
N ASP A 304 7.30 -5.18 5.04
CA ASP A 304 8.34 -4.21 5.46
C ASP A 304 8.27 -2.89 4.65
N ASN A 305 7.07 -2.54 4.17
CA ASN A 305 6.78 -1.47 3.20
C ASN A 305 7.46 -1.68 1.82
N THR A 306 8.01 -2.87 1.56
CA THR A 306 8.57 -3.26 0.25
C THR A 306 7.99 -4.60 -0.20
N HIS A 307 8.25 -5.65 0.57
CA HIS A 307 7.73 -7.01 0.36
C HIS A 307 6.35 -7.14 1.01
N ILE A 308 5.48 -7.98 0.45
CA ILE A 308 4.14 -8.26 1.00
C ILE A 308 3.88 -9.77 0.90
N VAL A 309 3.50 -10.41 2.00
CA VAL A 309 3.25 -11.87 2.06
C VAL A 309 1.98 -12.14 2.86
N ASP A 310 1.12 -13.00 2.32
CA ASP A 310 0.01 -13.61 3.07
C ASP A 310 0.54 -14.73 3.98
N ILE A 311 0.42 -14.57 5.29
CA ILE A 311 0.81 -15.58 6.28
C ILE A 311 -0.28 -16.67 6.41
N GLY A 312 -1.47 -16.39 5.90
CA GLY A 312 -2.64 -17.26 5.86
C GLY A 312 -3.71 -16.88 6.89
N PRO A 313 -4.76 -17.72 7.01
CA PRO A 313 -5.91 -17.45 7.84
C PRO A 313 -5.59 -17.41 9.35
N VAL A 314 -6.37 -16.60 10.05
CA VAL A 314 -6.35 -16.41 11.52
C VAL A 314 -7.72 -16.55 12.18
N SER A 315 -8.82 -16.46 11.44
CA SER A 315 -10.16 -16.79 11.96
C SER A 315 -10.40 -18.30 12.00
N GLY A 316 -11.38 -18.72 12.82
CA GLY A 316 -11.82 -20.11 12.88
C GLY A 316 -12.39 -20.62 11.55
N GLU A 317 -12.32 -21.94 11.33
CA GLU A 317 -12.89 -22.56 10.14
C GLU A 317 -14.41 -22.37 10.11
N GLY A 318 -14.91 -21.75 9.05
CA GLY A 318 -16.34 -21.45 8.90
C GLY A 318 -16.84 -20.20 9.63
N ASP A 319 -15.97 -19.44 10.31
CA ASP A 319 -16.32 -18.10 10.79
C ASP A 319 -16.55 -17.14 9.60
N ASP A 320 -17.41 -16.14 9.79
CA ASP A 320 -17.55 -14.99 8.89
C ASP A 320 -17.00 -13.75 9.61
N ALA A 321 -15.74 -13.42 9.35
CA ALA A 321 -14.99 -12.41 10.09
C ALA A 321 -15.13 -11.02 9.46
N ALA A 322 -15.39 -10.01 10.31
CA ALA A 322 -15.59 -8.62 9.92
C ALA A 322 -14.44 -7.72 10.42
N ALA A 323 -14.70 -6.75 11.31
CA ALA A 323 -13.64 -5.87 11.80
C ALA A 323 -12.66 -6.62 12.72
N SER A 324 -11.43 -6.13 12.78
CA SER A 324 -10.38 -6.72 13.62
C SER A 324 -9.48 -5.67 14.26
N SER A 325 -8.84 -6.07 15.36
CA SER A 325 -7.72 -5.37 16.00
C SER A 325 -6.57 -6.35 16.20
N LEU A 326 -5.33 -5.85 16.11
CA LEU A 326 -4.12 -6.65 16.16
C LEU A 326 -3.14 -6.06 17.17
N LEU A 327 -2.70 -6.89 18.12
CA LEU A 327 -1.74 -6.51 19.16
C LEU A 327 -0.49 -7.38 19.09
N TYR A 328 0.66 -6.77 18.79
CA TYR A 328 1.95 -7.37 19.08
C TYR A 328 2.39 -6.98 20.49
N LYS A 329 2.84 -7.98 21.27
CA LYS A 329 3.39 -7.83 22.61
C LYS A 329 4.79 -8.44 22.64
N SER A 330 5.80 -7.60 22.79
CA SER A 330 7.12 -7.99 23.29
C SER A 330 7.20 -7.71 24.80
N ALA A 331 7.98 -8.51 25.52
CA ALA A 331 8.31 -8.27 26.92
C ALA A 331 9.82 -8.02 27.05
N GLU A 332 10.19 -6.96 27.75
CA GLU A 332 11.58 -6.71 28.14
C GLU A 332 11.89 -7.51 29.42
N GLY A 333 12.93 -8.35 29.37
CA GLY A 333 13.33 -9.23 30.47
C GLY A 333 14.00 -10.51 29.97
N GLU A 334 14.42 -11.37 30.91
CA GLU A 334 15.04 -12.66 30.59
C GLU A 334 14.05 -13.64 29.92
N ASP A 335 12.78 -13.62 30.36
CA ASP A 335 11.68 -14.36 29.74
C ASP A 335 11.06 -13.59 28.55
N LYS A 336 11.74 -13.60 27.40
CA LYS A 336 11.25 -13.00 26.13
C LYS A 336 10.02 -13.71 25.54
N LYS A 337 8.87 -13.57 26.19
CA LYS A 337 7.57 -14.05 25.68
C LYS A 337 6.95 -13.03 24.72
N GLU A 338 7.35 -13.12 23.46
CA GLU A 338 6.66 -12.47 22.34
C GLU A 338 5.29 -13.13 22.10
N GLY A 339 4.27 -12.33 21.81
CA GLY A 339 2.94 -12.82 21.44
C GLY A 339 2.27 -11.89 20.43
N LEU A 340 1.60 -12.47 19.44
CA LEU A 340 0.76 -11.76 18.49
C LEU A 340 -0.69 -12.19 18.71
N ILE A 341 -1.60 -11.24 18.90
CA ILE A 341 -2.98 -11.50 19.30
C ILE A 341 -3.91 -10.76 18.34
N ALA A 342 -4.83 -11.48 17.72
CA ALA A 342 -5.95 -10.90 16.98
C ALA A 342 -7.20 -10.90 17.86
N LEU A 343 -8.00 -9.85 17.74
CA LEU A 343 -9.37 -9.75 18.23
C LEU A 343 -10.24 -9.42 17.02
N TYR A 344 -11.27 -10.22 16.73
CA TYR A 344 -12.13 -10.01 15.57
C TYR A 344 -13.62 -10.23 15.85
N GLU A 345 -14.44 -9.52 15.08
CA GLU A 345 -15.88 -9.70 14.99
C GLU A 345 -16.22 -10.93 14.15
N LYS A 346 -17.06 -11.81 14.68
CA LYS A 346 -17.59 -13.01 14.03
C LYS A 346 -19.10 -12.82 13.82
N ARG A 347 -19.54 -12.76 12.57
CA ARG A 347 -20.97 -12.72 12.21
C ARG A 347 -21.58 -14.11 12.41
N LYS A 348 -22.69 -14.18 13.14
CA LYS A 348 -23.53 -15.39 13.27
C LYS A 348 -24.72 -15.32 12.31
N ASP A 349 -25.49 -14.23 12.40
CA ASP A 349 -26.62 -13.89 11.52
C ASP A 349 -26.59 -12.37 11.20
N GLU A 350 -27.53 -11.86 10.39
CA GLU A 350 -27.58 -10.43 9.98
C GLU A 350 -27.64 -9.42 11.14
N ALA A 351 -28.00 -9.85 12.36
CA ALA A 351 -28.18 -9.00 13.53
C ALA A 351 -27.44 -9.51 14.79
N SER A 352 -26.44 -10.40 14.65
CA SER A 352 -25.67 -10.88 15.80
C SER A 352 -24.17 -11.01 15.51
N LEU A 353 -23.39 -10.31 16.34
CA LEU A 353 -21.92 -10.28 16.31
C LEU A 353 -21.37 -10.90 17.60
N ASP A 354 -20.47 -11.86 17.44
CA ASP A 354 -19.62 -12.38 18.51
C ASP A 354 -18.23 -11.75 18.42
N MET A 355 -17.49 -11.72 19.54
CA MET A 355 -16.09 -11.30 19.56
C MET A 355 -15.18 -12.49 19.89
N VAL A 356 -14.17 -12.72 19.04
CA VAL A 356 -13.21 -13.83 19.18
C VAL A 356 -11.81 -13.28 19.35
N SER A 357 -11.10 -13.76 20.38
CA SER A 357 -9.68 -13.49 20.58
C SER A 357 -8.85 -14.73 20.22
N VAL A 358 -7.73 -14.54 19.50
CA VAL A 358 -6.87 -15.63 19.02
C VAL A 358 -5.40 -15.29 19.25
N LEU A 359 -4.66 -16.24 19.84
CA LEU A 359 -3.21 -16.16 20.02
C LEU A 359 -2.51 -16.76 18.80
N LEU A 360 -1.94 -15.90 17.96
CA LEU A 360 -1.40 -16.22 16.64
C LEU A 360 0.00 -16.86 16.69
N THR A 361 0.20 -17.85 17.56
CA THR A 361 1.49 -18.51 17.78
C THR A 361 2.01 -19.21 16.52
N ALA A 362 1.13 -19.86 15.75
CA ALA A 362 1.50 -20.54 14.51
C ALA A 362 1.90 -19.53 13.41
N GLN A 363 1.13 -18.46 13.26
CA GLN A 363 1.37 -17.41 12.28
C GLN A 363 2.61 -16.57 12.64
N LEU A 364 2.87 -16.28 13.92
CA LEU A 364 4.11 -15.62 14.35
C LEU A 364 5.36 -16.47 14.02
N LYS A 365 5.29 -17.80 14.16
CA LYS A 365 6.35 -18.71 13.69
C LYS A 365 6.54 -18.64 12.17
N ARG A 366 5.46 -18.52 11.39
CA ARG A 366 5.53 -18.31 9.92
C ARG A 366 6.15 -16.96 9.57
N VAL A 367 5.74 -15.87 10.25
CA VAL A 367 6.34 -14.52 10.10
C VAL A 367 7.86 -14.59 10.29
N LYS A 368 8.36 -15.19 11.39
CA LYS A 368 9.80 -15.35 11.63
C LYS A 368 10.49 -16.11 10.49
N LYS A 369 9.88 -17.19 9.96
CA LYS A 369 10.41 -17.94 8.81
C LYS A 369 10.46 -17.10 7.52
N VAL A 370 9.45 -16.28 7.26
CA VAL A 370 9.43 -15.36 6.10
C VAL A 370 10.55 -14.32 6.24
N LEU A 371 10.72 -13.73 7.42
CA LEU A 371 11.79 -12.74 7.68
C LEU A 371 13.21 -13.32 7.54
N THR A 372 13.43 -14.57 7.98
CA THR A 372 14.67 -15.31 7.68
C THR A 372 14.85 -15.49 6.18
N THR A 373 13.79 -15.86 5.45
CA THR A 373 13.85 -16.06 4.00
C THR A 373 14.22 -14.76 3.28
N TRP A 374 13.60 -13.63 3.63
CA TRP A 374 13.94 -12.31 3.06
C TRP A 374 15.41 -11.96 3.30
N ARG A 375 15.93 -12.15 4.53
CA ARG A 375 17.35 -11.92 4.84
C ARG A 375 18.28 -12.78 3.99
N GLU A 376 17.98 -14.08 3.83
CA GLU A 376 18.75 -14.97 2.97
C GLU A 376 18.74 -14.54 1.49
N VAL A 377 17.64 -13.95 1.01
CA VAL A 377 17.53 -13.40 -0.35
C VAL A 377 18.33 -12.10 -0.47
N ASP A 378 18.21 -11.19 0.48
CA ASP A 378 19.01 -9.96 0.57
C ASP A 378 20.53 -10.27 0.53
N ASP A 379 20.95 -11.32 1.26
CA ASP A 379 22.31 -11.86 1.28
C ASP A 379 22.73 -12.56 -0.02
N ARG A 380 21.80 -13.01 -0.88
CA ARG A 380 22.10 -13.54 -2.23
C ARG A 380 22.18 -12.41 -3.24
N VAL A 381 21.22 -11.49 -3.23
CA VAL A 381 21.14 -10.38 -4.18
C VAL A 381 22.32 -9.42 -4.03
N SER A 382 22.73 -9.10 -2.80
CA SER A 382 23.93 -8.28 -2.54
C SER A 382 25.21 -8.86 -3.16
N LYS A 383 25.36 -10.19 -3.18
CA LYS A 383 26.51 -10.87 -3.77
C LYS A 383 26.58 -10.72 -5.29
N LEU A 384 25.44 -10.58 -5.98
CA LEU A 384 25.41 -10.39 -7.44
C LEU A 384 26.29 -9.19 -7.86
N CYS A 385 26.17 -8.06 -7.17
CA CYS A 385 26.99 -6.85 -7.41
C CYS A 385 28.48 -7.04 -7.04
N LEU A 386 28.77 -7.85 -6.01
CA LEU A 386 30.14 -8.12 -5.57
C LEU A 386 30.92 -9.01 -6.55
N THR A 387 30.26 -9.95 -7.22
CA THR A 387 30.91 -10.81 -8.24
C THR A 387 31.46 -10.02 -9.44
N SER A 388 30.85 -8.88 -9.81
CA SER A 388 31.40 -7.97 -10.82
C SER A 388 32.55 -7.11 -10.29
N ARG A 389 32.51 -6.66 -9.02
CA ARG A 389 33.59 -5.88 -8.39
C ARG A 389 34.96 -6.57 -8.42
N ALA A 390 35.00 -7.90 -8.32
CA ALA A 390 36.25 -8.67 -8.42
C ALA A 390 36.90 -8.62 -9.82
N THR A 391 36.12 -8.22 -10.84
CA THR A 391 36.51 -8.23 -12.26
C THR A 391 36.66 -6.80 -12.83
N VAL A 392 36.01 -5.80 -12.24
CA VAL A 392 36.00 -4.41 -12.74
C VAL A 392 36.72 -3.43 -11.80
N SER A 393 37.99 -3.16 -12.09
CA SER A 393 38.86 -2.22 -11.35
C SER A 393 38.57 -0.74 -11.63
N LYS A 394 37.33 -0.28 -11.39
CA LYS A 394 36.96 1.16 -11.48
C LYS A 394 35.68 1.62 -10.77
N SER A 395 34.96 0.75 -10.06
CA SER A 395 33.75 1.14 -9.32
C SER A 395 34.09 1.75 -7.95
N THR A 396 33.36 2.78 -7.53
CA THR A 396 33.53 3.38 -6.19
C THR A 396 32.95 2.47 -5.11
N ASP A 397 33.64 2.38 -3.97
CA ASP A 397 33.37 1.38 -2.91
C ASP A 397 31.92 1.34 -2.41
N THR A 398 31.23 2.49 -2.44
CA THR A 398 29.89 2.70 -1.88
C THR A 398 28.74 2.36 -2.83
N ALA A 399 28.97 1.84 -4.05
CA ALA A 399 27.90 1.54 -5.00
C ALA A 399 27.20 0.19 -4.75
N CYS A 400 27.95 -0.86 -4.40
CA CYS A 400 27.45 -2.23 -4.20
C CYS A 400 27.14 -2.57 -2.71
N THR A 401 26.73 -1.60 -1.89
CA THR A 401 26.26 -1.90 -0.52
C THR A 401 24.89 -2.57 -0.57
N THR A 402 24.67 -3.63 0.20
CA THR A 402 23.40 -4.39 0.28
C THR A 402 22.18 -3.46 0.29
N ASP A 403 22.16 -2.52 1.23
CA ASP A 403 21.07 -1.56 1.44
C ASP A 403 20.68 -0.74 0.20
N LYS A 404 21.58 -0.54 -0.77
CA LYS A 404 21.27 0.18 -2.02
C LYS A 404 20.70 -0.70 -3.12
N ILE A 405 21.03 -1.99 -3.08
CA ILE A 405 20.63 -2.99 -4.08
C ILE A 405 19.26 -3.57 -3.71
N THR A 406 19.01 -3.79 -2.42
CA THR A 406 17.73 -4.31 -1.90
C THR A 406 16.71 -3.20 -1.60
N ASP A 407 17.12 -1.93 -1.47
CA ASP A 407 16.18 -0.80 -1.37
C ASP A 407 15.18 -0.83 -2.53
N GLY A 408 13.89 -0.91 -2.20
CA GLY A 408 12.79 -0.98 -3.15
C GLY A 408 12.77 -2.22 -4.05
N LEU A 409 13.60 -3.24 -3.85
CA LEU A 409 13.50 -4.53 -4.53
C LEU A 409 12.34 -5.30 -3.90
N VAL A 410 11.34 -5.69 -4.69
CA VAL A 410 10.12 -6.34 -4.19
C VAL A 410 10.05 -7.82 -4.54
N GLY A 411 10.52 -8.20 -5.74
CA GLY A 411 10.42 -9.56 -6.25
C GLY A 411 11.67 -9.99 -6.99
N PHE A 412 12.03 -11.27 -6.84
CA PHE A 412 13.23 -11.86 -7.43
C PHE A 412 12.96 -13.26 -7.98
N LEU A 413 13.02 -13.44 -9.30
CA LEU A 413 12.91 -14.74 -9.96
C LEU A 413 14.30 -15.23 -10.39
N SER A 414 14.78 -16.30 -9.75
CA SER A 414 16.09 -16.90 -10.03
C SER A 414 16.00 -18.43 -10.08
N GLY A 415 16.69 -19.19 -9.22
CA GLY A 415 16.78 -20.65 -9.34
C GLY A 415 15.54 -21.47 -8.93
N LYS A 416 14.57 -20.87 -8.23
CA LYS A 416 13.43 -21.60 -7.63
C LYS A 416 12.29 -21.92 -8.62
N PHE A 417 12.54 -22.78 -9.61
CA PHE A 417 11.52 -23.29 -10.53
C PHE A 417 10.96 -24.66 -10.12
N SER A 418 9.64 -24.86 -10.23
CA SER A 418 8.98 -26.18 -10.08
C SER A 418 7.70 -26.26 -10.90
N ASP A 419 7.49 -27.38 -11.61
CA ASP A 419 6.33 -27.67 -12.47
C ASP A 419 6.09 -26.66 -13.61
N ASN A 420 5.28 -25.63 -13.33
CA ASN A 420 4.97 -24.48 -14.18
C ASN A 420 5.14 -23.16 -13.39
N THR A 421 5.68 -23.19 -12.18
CA THR A 421 5.79 -22.05 -11.27
C THR A 421 7.25 -21.65 -11.13
N TRP A 422 7.56 -20.43 -11.54
CA TRP A 422 8.84 -19.78 -11.26
C TRP A 422 8.65 -18.93 -10.02
N ARG A 423 9.17 -19.39 -8.88
CA ARG A 423 8.86 -18.81 -7.59
C ARG A 423 9.61 -17.52 -7.34
N ASP A 424 8.90 -16.54 -6.78
CA ASP A 424 9.53 -15.36 -6.22
C ASP A 424 10.27 -15.75 -4.93
N GLU A 425 11.57 -15.48 -4.89
CA GLU A 425 12.38 -15.87 -3.75
C GLU A 425 12.06 -15.08 -2.48
N TYR A 426 11.47 -13.89 -2.61
CA TYR A 426 10.90 -13.10 -1.51
C TYR A 426 9.49 -13.54 -1.08
N LEU A 427 8.94 -14.60 -1.69
CA LEU A 427 7.63 -15.20 -1.37
C LEU A 427 6.41 -14.29 -1.66
N GLY A 428 6.57 -13.23 -2.46
CA GLY A 428 5.49 -12.32 -2.84
C GLY A 428 4.58 -12.95 -3.89
N VAL A 429 4.92 -12.76 -5.17
CA VAL A 429 4.06 -13.18 -6.29
C VAL A 429 4.85 -14.06 -7.25
N ASP A 430 4.46 -15.31 -7.39
CA ASP A 430 5.09 -16.25 -8.33
C ASP A 430 4.75 -15.93 -9.79
N ALA A 431 5.66 -16.24 -10.72
CA ALA A 431 5.41 -16.19 -12.15
C ALA A 431 4.94 -17.55 -12.69
N THR A 432 3.92 -17.54 -13.55
CA THR A 432 3.37 -18.74 -14.19
C THR A 432 4.01 -18.96 -15.56
N VAL A 433 4.82 -20.00 -15.68
CA VAL A 433 5.45 -20.45 -16.92
C VAL A 433 4.43 -21.23 -17.76
N LYS A 434 4.11 -20.73 -18.95
CA LYS A 434 3.33 -21.44 -19.96
C LYS A 434 4.30 -22.22 -20.87
N LYS A 435 4.02 -23.51 -21.08
CA LYS A 435 4.82 -24.40 -21.94
C LYS A 435 4.44 -24.21 -23.41
N GLY A 436 5.43 -24.23 -24.30
CA GLY A 436 5.23 -24.09 -25.73
C GLY A 436 4.76 -25.39 -26.40
N THR A 437 4.50 -25.32 -27.70
CA THR A 437 4.23 -26.52 -28.50
C THR A 437 5.53 -27.33 -28.67
N ASN A 438 5.49 -28.61 -28.28
CA ASN A 438 6.55 -29.62 -28.44
C ASN A 438 7.84 -29.47 -27.62
N GLU A 439 8.05 -28.39 -26.85
CA GLU A 439 9.25 -28.21 -26.02
C GLU A 439 8.91 -27.65 -24.62
N VAL A 440 9.81 -27.91 -23.65
CA VAL A 440 9.57 -27.72 -22.22
C VAL A 440 10.45 -26.59 -21.68
N ALA A 441 9.88 -25.70 -20.85
CA ALA A 441 10.68 -24.74 -20.09
C ALA A 441 11.47 -25.45 -18.98
N THR A 442 12.78 -25.23 -18.93
CA THR A 442 13.69 -25.92 -17.99
C THR A 442 14.28 -24.93 -16.99
N GLY A 443 14.18 -25.25 -15.71
CA GLY A 443 14.82 -24.49 -14.63
C GLY A 443 16.34 -24.69 -14.64
N TYR A 444 17.07 -23.60 -14.42
CA TYR A 444 18.50 -23.53 -14.17
C TYR A 444 18.74 -23.03 -12.74
N ALA A 445 19.99 -23.10 -12.27
CA ALA A 445 20.38 -22.62 -10.94
C ALA A 445 20.09 -21.13 -10.70
N ASP A 446 19.94 -20.34 -11.77
CA ASP A 446 19.81 -18.88 -11.75
C ASP A 446 18.66 -18.33 -12.65
N GLY A 447 17.83 -19.20 -13.23
CA GLY A 447 16.78 -18.77 -14.17
C GLY A 447 16.02 -19.88 -14.89
N VAL A 448 15.39 -19.55 -16.02
CA VAL A 448 14.59 -20.48 -16.84
C VAL A 448 14.97 -20.34 -18.33
N THR A 449 15.13 -21.48 -19.01
CA THR A 449 15.23 -21.52 -20.48
C THR A 449 13.87 -21.79 -21.09
N PHE A 450 13.40 -20.87 -21.92
CA PHE A 450 12.17 -20.97 -22.71
C PHE A 450 12.51 -21.54 -24.09
N LYS A 451 11.85 -22.64 -24.46
CA LYS A 451 12.04 -23.34 -25.73
C LYS A 451 10.70 -23.62 -26.40
N GLY A 452 10.66 -23.50 -27.72
CA GLY A 452 9.50 -23.79 -28.54
C GLY A 452 8.49 -22.65 -28.61
N ARG A 453 7.58 -22.74 -29.60
CA ARG A 453 6.59 -21.70 -29.89
C ARG A 453 5.58 -21.58 -28.75
N GLY A 454 5.39 -20.37 -28.23
CA GLY A 454 4.44 -20.09 -27.15
C GLY A 454 4.95 -20.43 -25.74
N ALA A 455 6.25 -20.68 -25.56
CA ALA A 455 6.85 -20.74 -24.23
C ALA A 455 7.16 -19.34 -23.71
N TRP A 456 6.69 -19.01 -22.50
CA TRP A 456 6.90 -17.73 -21.81
C TRP A 456 6.53 -17.82 -20.33
N ALA A 457 6.84 -16.80 -19.54
CA ALA A 457 6.35 -16.65 -18.16
C ALA A 457 5.52 -15.38 -18.00
N GLU A 458 4.38 -15.52 -17.33
CA GLU A 458 3.47 -14.47 -16.92
C GLU A 458 3.76 -14.10 -15.46
N TRP A 459 4.18 -12.86 -15.19
CA TRP A 459 4.37 -12.36 -13.83
C TRP A 459 3.28 -11.32 -13.52
N PRO A 460 2.22 -11.69 -12.78
CA PRO A 460 0.98 -10.91 -12.78
C PRO A 460 1.07 -9.63 -11.94
N VAL A 461 0.36 -8.59 -12.38
CA VAL A 461 0.15 -7.32 -11.67
C VAL A 461 -1.36 -7.17 -11.40
N GLY A 462 -2.13 -6.58 -12.32
CA GLY A 462 -3.59 -6.55 -12.27
C GLY A 462 -4.21 -7.95 -12.33
N ALA A 463 -3.57 -8.87 -13.05
CA ALA A 463 -3.99 -10.26 -13.18
C ALA A 463 -3.96 -11.09 -11.87
N GLN A 464 -3.43 -10.54 -10.77
CA GLN A 464 -3.56 -11.14 -9.42
C GLN A 464 -5.02 -11.12 -8.93
N GLY A 465 -5.86 -10.22 -9.46
CA GLY A 465 -7.27 -10.10 -9.12
C GLY A 465 -7.52 -9.08 -8.01
N GLU A 466 -8.05 -9.54 -6.88
CA GLU A 466 -8.52 -8.70 -5.76
C GLU A 466 -7.35 -8.05 -5.01
N ASN A 467 -6.47 -8.89 -4.47
CA ASN A 467 -5.24 -8.44 -3.85
C ASN A 467 -4.15 -8.36 -4.92
N GLN A 468 -3.62 -7.15 -5.13
CA GLN A 468 -2.62 -6.82 -6.13
C GLN A 468 -1.36 -6.31 -5.45
N LEU A 469 -0.50 -7.23 -5.00
CA LEU A 469 0.73 -6.92 -4.26
C LEU A 469 1.68 -6.04 -5.09
N TYR A 470 1.59 -6.12 -6.43
CA TYR A 470 2.41 -5.33 -7.35
C TYR A 470 1.70 -4.11 -7.95
N HIS A 471 0.59 -3.65 -7.35
CA HIS A 471 -0.17 -2.50 -7.85
C HIS A 471 0.68 -1.21 -8.01
N PHE A 472 1.78 -1.08 -7.25
CA PHE A 472 2.77 0.00 -7.42
C PHE A 472 3.30 0.14 -8.85
N ALA A 473 3.33 -0.95 -9.63
CA ALA A 473 3.84 -0.96 -10.99
C ALA A 473 3.01 -0.08 -11.94
N ASN A 474 1.74 0.20 -11.62
CA ASN A 474 0.92 1.17 -12.36
C ASN A 474 1.50 2.60 -12.31
N TYR A 475 2.32 2.91 -11.30
CA TYR A 475 2.85 4.24 -11.04
C TYR A 475 4.37 4.33 -11.29
N LYS A 476 5.14 3.35 -10.82
CA LYS A 476 6.59 3.32 -10.98
C LYS A 476 7.14 1.91 -10.77
N PHE A 477 8.09 1.49 -11.59
CA PHE A 477 8.86 0.27 -11.35
C PHE A 477 10.18 0.27 -12.12
N THR A 478 11.06 -0.66 -11.76
CA THR A 478 12.15 -1.13 -12.64
C THR A 478 12.13 -2.65 -12.70
N LEU A 479 11.99 -3.21 -13.90
CA LEU A 479 12.14 -4.64 -14.16
C LEU A 479 13.48 -4.86 -14.84
N VAL A 480 14.35 -5.70 -14.27
CA VAL A 480 15.68 -6.03 -14.82
C VAL A 480 15.77 -7.54 -15.04
N ALA A 481 16.44 -7.98 -16.10
CA ALA A 481 16.80 -9.38 -16.30
C ALA A 481 18.13 -9.53 -17.03
N THR A 482 18.79 -10.68 -16.83
CA THR A 482 19.90 -11.14 -17.70
C THR A 482 19.34 -12.13 -18.70
N VAL A 483 19.65 -11.98 -19.99
CA VAL A 483 19.08 -12.77 -21.09
C VAL A 483 20.17 -13.32 -22.00
N SER A 484 20.00 -14.55 -22.49
CA SER A 484 20.88 -15.18 -23.48
C SER A 484 20.03 -15.80 -24.58
N ILE A 485 20.35 -15.49 -25.83
CA ILE A 485 19.65 -16.00 -27.02
C ILE A 485 20.47 -17.17 -27.58
N HIS A 486 19.88 -18.35 -27.73
CA HIS A 486 20.61 -19.56 -28.15
C HIS A 486 20.54 -19.80 -29.66
N ASN A 487 19.42 -19.44 -30.30
CA ASN A 487 19.19 -19.70 -31.72
C ASN A 487 18.71 -18.44 -32.46
N LEU A 488 19.07 -18.36 -33.74
CA LEU A 488 18.55 -17.34 -34.65
C LEU A 488 17.03 -17.53 -34.88
N PRO A 489 16.20 -16.48 -34.75
CA PRO A 489 14.81 -16.52 -35.19
C PRO A 489 14.68 -16.97 -36.65
N ARG A 490 13.63 -17.74 -36.96
CA ARG A 490 13.28 -18.11 -38.34
C ARG A 490 12.14 -17.22 -38.85
N GLY A 491 12.36 -16.59 -40.00
CA GLY A 491 11.43 -15.64 -40.61
C GLY A 491 11.68 -14.18 -40.21
N ASP A 492 10.86 -13.26 -40.72
CA ASP A 492 11.06 -11.81 -40.58
C ASP A 492 10.38 -11.18 -39.36
N THR A 493 9.61 -11.97 -38.60
CA THR A 493 8.93 -11.53 -37.38
C THR A 493 9.90 -11.49 -36.20
N SER A 494 9.98 -10.35 -35.51
CA SER A 494 10.72 -10.22 -34.26
C SER A 494 10.08 -11.04 -33.13
N ILE A 495 10.90 -11.74 -32.35
CA ILE A 495 10.48 -12.54 -31.19
C ILE A 495 10.48 -11.65 -29.93
N PRO A 496 9.34 -11.50 -29.23
CA PRO A 496 9.28 -10.87 -27.92
C PRO A 496 10.17 -11.55 -26.89
N LEU A 497 10.83 -10.77 -26.03
CA LEU A 497 11.73 -11.27 -24.99
C LEU A 497 11.31 -10.84 -23.58
N MET A 498 10.96 -9.57 -23.41
CA MET A 498 10.49 -9.05 -22.13
C MET A 498 9.61 -7.82 -22.34
N GLY A 499 8.52 -7.68 -21.59
CA GLY A 499 7.67 -6.50 -21.73
C GLY A 499 6.50 -6.41 -20.76
N VAL A 500 5.69 -5.39 -21.00
CA VAL A 500 4.58 -4.96 -20.12
C VAL A 500 3.27 -5.04 -20.89
N ARG A 501 2.32 -5.82 -20.36
CA ARG A 501 0.97 -5.96 -20.90
C ARG A 501 0.01 -5.09 -20.09
N LEU A 502 -0.86 -4.36 -20.77
CA LEU A 502 -1.98 -3.63 -20.16
C LEU A 502 -3.23 -4.51 -20.12
N ASP A 503 -4.19 -4.14 -19.28
CA ASP A 503 -5.55 -4.66 -19.40
C ASP A 503 -6.14 -4.35 -20.79
N GLY A 504 -7.00 -5.25 -21.28
CA GLY A 504 -7.44 -5.26 -22.68
C GLY A 504 -6.39 -5.77 -23.68
N GLY A 505 -5.20 -6.20 -23.24
CA GLY A 505 -4.24 -6.93 -24.07
C GLY A 505 -3.24 -6.08 -24.86
N LYS A 506 -3.32 -4.75 -24.78
CA LYS A 506 -2.36 -3.83 -25.41
C LYS A 506 -0.96 -3.98 -24.81
N LYS A 507 0.08 -3.87 -25.64
CA LYS A 507 1.48 -3.79 -25.17
C LYS A 507 1.81 -2.34 -24.81
N LEU A 508 2.39 -2.09 -23.63
CA LEU A 508 2.88 -0.76 -23.22
C LEU A 508 4.33 -0.54 -23.66
N MET A 509 5.19 -1.52 -23.36
CA MET A 509 6.60 -1.56 -23.77
C MET A 509 6.98 -3.02 -24.06
N GLU A 510 7.86 -3.24 -25.03
CA GLU A 510 8.35 -4.56 -25.42
C GLU A 510 9.80 -4.46 -25.88
N LEU A 511 10.67 -5.32 -25.35
CA LEU A 511 11.95 -5.66 -25.96
C LEU A 511 11.78 -6.95 -26.76
N SER A 512 12.26 -6.94 -27.99
CA SER A 512 12.21 -8.07 -28.92
C SER A 512 13.48 -8.14 -29.77
N TYR A 513 13.70 -9.26 -30.44
CA TYR A 513 14.90 -9.51 -31.25
C TYR A 513 14.52 -10.19 -32.58
N ASP A 514 15.21 -9.87 -33.67
CA ASP A 514 14.91 -10.39 -35.02
C ASP A 514 16.04 -11.24 -35.62
N SER A 515 15.72 -11.88 -36.75
CA SER A 515 16.61 -12.74 -37.54
C SER A 515 17.76 -12.00 -38.26
N GLN A 516 17.80 -10.67 -38.20
CA GLN A 516 18.90 -9.85 -38.71
C GLN A 516 19.95 -9.54 -37.63
N ASN A 517 19.90 -10.27 -36.50
CA ASN A 517 20.66 -10.00 -35.29
C ASN A 517 20.36 -8.63 -34.65
N LYS A 518 19.17 -8.06 -34.86
CA LYS A 518 18.83 -6.71 -34.37
C LYS A 518 17.87 -6.74 -33.20
N TRP A 519 18.09 -5.83 -32.25
CA TRP A 519 17.14 -5.51 -31.19
C TRP A 519 16.05 -4.57 -31.73
N ARG A 520 14.80 -4.84 -31.35
CA ARG A 520 13.65 -3.95 -31.60
C ARG A 520 12.92 -3.67 -30.30
N VAL A 521 12.59 -2.41 -30.07
CA VAL A 521 11.94 -1.95 -28.84
C VAL A 521 10.70 -1.15 -29.17
N LEU A 522 9.55 -1.57 -28.62
CA LEU A 522 8.33 -0.77 -28.55
C LEU A 522 8.44 0.17 -27.33
N CYS A 523 8.43 1.47 -27.60
CA CYS A 523 8.49 2.53 -26.59
C CYS A 523 7.08 2.90 -26.07
N SER A 524 7.01 3.59 -24.93
CA SER A 524 5.75 4.02 -24.27
C SER A 524 4.92 5.04 -25.06
N ASP A 525 5.53 5.70 -26.06
CA ASP A 525 4.87 6.57 -27.03
C ASP A 525 4.27 5.81 -28.23
N GLY A 526 4.43 4.48 -28.28
CA GLY A 526 4.00 3.63 -29.39
C GLY A 526 5.00 3.55 -30.54
N THR A 527 6.11 4.28 -30.51
CA THR A 527 7.15 4.16 -31.54
C THR A 527 7.91 2.84 -31.40
N THR A 528 8.31 2.26 -32.52
CA THR A 528 9.21 1.08 -32.53
C THR A 528 10.60 1.51 -32.99
N LYS A 529 11.60 1.31 -32.15
CA LYS A 529 13.01 1.63 -32.41
C LYS A 529 13.80 0.36 -32.70
N LYS A 530 14.70 0.41 -33.69
CA LYS A 530 15.61 -0.69 -34.04
C LYS A 530 17.05 -0.27 -33.77
N LEU A 531 17.76 -0.95 -32.89
CA LEU A 531 19.13 -0.57 -32.52
C LEU A 531 20.08 -0.85 -33.69
N LYS A 532 21.11 -0.02 -33.85
CA LYS A 532 22.21 -0.30 -34.78
C LYS A 532 23.07 -1.46 -34.27
N SER A 533 23.28 -1.55 -32.96
CA SER A 533 23.99 -2.66 -32.33
C SER A 533 23.29 -3.99 -32.57
N THR A 534 24.08 -5.05 -32.72
CA THR A 534 23.61 -6.40 -32.96
C THR A 534 23.70 -7.25 -31.71
N TRP A 535 22.79 -8.20 -31.56
CA TRP A 535 22.91 -9.29 -30.60
C TRP A 535 23.63 -10.49 -31.22
N ALA A 536 24.21 -11.35 -30.39
CA ALA A 536 24.91 -12.57 -30.76
C ALA A 536 24.39 -13.77 -29.96
N THR A 537 24.46 -14.97 -30.55
CA THR A 537 24.06 -16.21 -29.87
C THR A 537 24.99 -16.54 -28.72
N GLU A 538 24.47 -17.18 -27.67
CA GLU A 538 25.19 -17.55 -26.44
C GLU A 538 25.86 -16.39 -25.69
N THR A 539 25.56 -15.15 -26.09
CA THR A 539 26.02 -13.93 -25.42
C THR A 539 24.98 -13.49 -24.40
N GLN A 540 25.46 -13.17 -23.19
CA GLN A 540 24.61 -12.60 -22.16
C GLN A 540 24.44 -11.11 -22.42
N TYR A 541 23.18 -10.68 -22.41
CA TYR A 541 22.78 -9.28 -22.44
C TYR A 541 22.00 -8.99 -21.19
N GLN A 542 21.90 -7.71 -20.86
CA GLN A 542 21.11 -7.29 -19.73
C GLN A 542 20.14 -6.19 -20.09
N VAL A 543 18.91 -6.41 -19.67
CA VAL A 543 17.76 -5.70 -20.19
C VAL A 543 16.97 -5.13 -19.03
N ALA A 544 16.52 -3.89 -19.18
CA ALA A 544 15.69 -3.25 -18.17
C ALA A 544 14.54 -2.46 -18.78
N ILE A 545 13.39 -2.51 -18.13
CA ILE A 545 12.22 -1.67 -18.42
C ILE A 545 11.92 -0.86 -17.17
N VAL A 546 11.84 0.45 -17.32
CA VAL A 546 11.58 1.41 -16.25
C VAL A 546 10.29 2.16 -16.57
N LEU A 547 9.41 2.30 -15.58
CA LEU A 547 8.28 3.24 -15.62
C LEU A 547 8.47 4.30 -14.53
N GLN A 548 8.26 5.56 -14.90
CA GLN A 548 8.28 6.72 -14.02
C GLN A 548 6.95 7.47 -14.14
N ASN A 549 6.42 7.92 -13.00
CA ASN A 549 5.27 8.83 -12.91
C ASN A 549 4.04 8.37 -13.74
N GLY A 550 3.78 7.06 -13.80
CA GLY A 550 2.70 6.40 -14.55
C GLY A 550 2.73 6.57 -16.07
N THR A 551 3.67 7.34 -16.62
CA THR A 551 3.56 7.89 -17.99
C THR A 551 4.88 7.91 -18.76
N GLN A 552 6.02 7.86 -18.10
CA GLN A 552 7.35 7.94 -18.72
C GLN A 552 8.00 6.55 -18.73
N GLY A 553 7.98 5.89 -19.88
CA GLY A 553 8.66 4.61 -20.09
C GLY A 553 10.11 4.80 -20.51
N SER A 554 10.99 3.85 -20.16
CA SER A 554 12.34 3.76 -20.71
C SER A 554 12.78 2.30 -20.77
N VAL A 555 13.53 1.95 -21.81
CA VAL A 555 14.03 0.59 -22.03
C VAL A 555 15.52 0.65 -22.28
N TYR A 556 16.26 -0.26 -21.64
CA TYR A 556 17.72 -0.32 -21.67
C TYR A 556 18.19 -1.70 -22.16
N VAL A 557 19.28 -1.69 -22.92
CA VAL A 557 20.08 -2.87 -23.27
C VAL A 557 21.53 -2.55 -22.91
N ASP A 558 22.15 -3.35 -22.05
CA ASP A 558 23.51 -3.17 -21.52
C ASP A 558 23.80 -1.75 -20.99
N GLY A 559 22.79 -1.16 -20.35
CA GLY A 559 22.84 0.19 -19.78
C GLY A 559 22.65 1.33 -20.77
N GLN A 560 22.65 1.05 -22.08
CA GLN A 560 22.32 2.03 -23.11
C GLN A 560 20.81 2.24 -23.19
N ARG A 561 20.36 3.50 -23.21
CA ARG A 561 18.94 3.86 -23.23
C ARG A 561 18.41 3.86 -24.67
N VAL A 562 17.44 3.01 -24.98
CA VAL A 562 16.84 2.91 -26.32
C VAL A 562 15.63 3.84 -26.46
N CYS A 563 14.69 3.71 -25.54
CA CYS A 563 13.55 4.60 -25.41
C CYS A 563 13.89 5.69 -24.41
N GLY A 564 13.83 6.95 -24.85
CA GLY A 564 13.81 8.09 -23.94
C GLY A 564 12.45 8.16 -23.22
N SER A 565 12.38 8.97 -22.17
CA SER A 565 11.19 9.19 -21.33
C SER A 565 10.09 9.99 -22.05
N ALA A 566 9.61 9.47 -23.18
CA ALA A 566 8.47 10.02 -23.90
C ALA A 566 7.19 9.77 -23.10
N GLN A 567 6.47 10.85 -22.80
CA GLN A 567 5.22 10.81 -22.07
C GLN A 567 4.17 10.05 -22.89
N ARG A 568 3.52 9.06 -22.25
CA ARG A 568 2.36 8.34 -22.77
C ARG A 568 1.37 9.31 -23.41
N GLY A 569 0.96 9.06 -24.65
CA GLY A 569 -0.05 9.88 -25.32
C GLY A 569 -1.33 9.99 -24.48
N LEU A 570 -1.79 11.22 -24.26
CA LEU A 570 -2.91 11.60 -23.40
C LEU A 570 -4.30 11.16 -23.91
N GLU A 571 -4.36 10.37 -24.99
CA GLU A 571 -5.61 9.98 -25.67
C GLU A 571 -6.40 8.86 -24.99
N ALA A 572 -5.96 8.37 -23.83
CA ALA A 572 -6.70 7.38 -23.05
C ALA A 572 -7.69 8.10 -22.10
N THR A 573 -8.98 8.04 -22.42
CA THR A 573 -10.08 8.51 -21.55
C THR A 573 -10.21 7.75 -20.23
N GLU A 574 -9.53 6.59 -20.10
CA GLU A 574 -9.46 5.79 -18.87
C GLU A 574 -8.01 5.37 -18.58
N PRO A 575 -7.60 5.34 -17.28
CA PRO A 575 -6.29 4.82 -16.89
C PRO A 575 -6.23 3.30 -17.10
N GLN A 576 -5.55 2.86 -18.16
CA GLN A 576 -5.35 1.43 -18.40
C GLN A 576 -4.27 0.90 -17.44
N GLU A 577 -4.67 0.03 -16.50
CA GLU A 577 -3.79 -0.67 -15.55
C GLU A 577 -2.90 -1.73 -16.27
N ILE A 578 -1.80 -2.11 -15.61
CA ILE A 578 -0.89 -3.16 -16.05
C ILE A 578 -1.46 -4.51 -15.63
N SER A 579 -1.67 -5.42 -16.59
CA SER A 579 -2.17 -6.77 -16.32
C SER A 579 -1.05 -7.70 -15.83
N HIS A 580 0.08 -7.74 -16.53
CA HIS A 580 1.25 -8.55 -16.18
C HIS A 580 2.54 -8.08 -16.88
N PHE A 581 3.68 -8.50 -16.36
CA PHE A 581 4.92 -8.59 -17.11
C PHE A 581 4.98 -9.94 -17.85
N TYR A 582 5.55 -9.94 -19.05
CA TYR A 582 5.82 -11.17 -19.81
C TYR A 582 7.31 -11.33 -20.06
N ILE A 583 7.80 -12.56 -19.90
CA ILE A 583 9.24 -12.90 -19.87
C ILE A 583 9.48 -14.13 -20.77
N GLY A 584 10.51 -14.09 -21.60
CA GLY A 584 10.87 -15.16 -22.56
C GLY A 584 10.01 -15.19 -23.84
N GLY A 585 8.84 -14.55 -23.83
CA GLY A 585 7.87 -14.45 -24.92
C GLY A 585 6.61 -13.70 -24.47
N ASP A 586 5.67 -13.43 -25.38
CA ASP A 586 4.44 -12.65 -25.07
C ASP A 586 3.14 -13.48 -25.07
N GLY A 587 3.23 -14.79 -25.27
CA GLY A 587 2.09 -15.70 -25.41
C GLY A 587 1.36 -15.65 -26.76
N GLY A 588 1.87 -14.92 -27.76
CA GLY A 588 1.25 -14.79 -29.07
C GLY A 588 1.27 -16.06 -29.93
N SER A 589 0.08 -16.52 -30.36
CA SER A 589 -0.08 -17.66 -31.28
C SER A 589 0.16 -17.33 -32.76
N ALA A 590 0.56 -16.09 -33.12
CA ALA A 590 0.51 -15.61 -34.49
C ALA A 590 1.62 -16.17 -35.42
N GLY A 591 1.25 -17.12 -36.29
CA GLY A 591 1.79 -17.36 -37.63
C GLY A 591 3.27 -17.73 -37.88
N GLY A 592 4.21 -17.28 -37.06
CA GLY A 592 5.65 -17.37 -37.35
C GLY A 592 6.28 -18.74 -37.06
N GLN A 593 7.24 -19.14 -37.89
CA GLN A 593 8.09 -20.32 -37.67
C GLN A 593 9.25 -20.08 -36.67
N GLY A 594 9.23 -18.94 -35.96
CA GLY A 594 10.26 -18.56 -35.00
C GLY A 594 10.24 -19.46 -33.76
N TYR A 595 11.24 -20.33 -33.64
CA TYR A 595 11.48 -21.09 -32.42
C TYR A 595 12.08 -20.16 -31.37
N VAL A 596 11.34 -19.90 -30.28
CA VAL A 596 11.90 -19.28 -29.08
C VAL A 596 12.96 -20.23 -28.52
N SER A 597 14.14 -19.70 -28.20
CA SER A 597 15.20 -20.43 -27.51
C SER A 597 16.05 -19.42 -26.75
N VAL A 598 15.59 -19.05 -25.56
CA VAL A 598 16.20 -18.00 -24.73
C VAL A 598 16.28 -18.44 -23.27
N THR A 599 17.38 -18.13 -22.61
CA THR A 599 17.51 -18.25 -21.16
C THR A 599 17.36 -16.88 -20.52
N VAL A 600 16.47 -16.77 -19.54
CA VAL A 600 16.31 -15.56 -18.72
C VAL A 600 16.69 -15.89 -17.28
N ARG A 601 17.54 -15.06 -16.69
CA ARG A 601 18.16 -15.21 -15.37
C ARG A 601 17.99 -13.96 -14.54
N ASN A 602 17.96 -14.16 -13.22
CA ASN A 602 18.00 -13.09 -12.21
C ASN A 602 17.04 -11.93 -12.55
N VAL A 603 15.74 -12.22 -12.61
CA VAL A 603 14.73 -11.19 -12.87
C VAL A 603 14.44 -10.44 -11.57
N LEU A 604 14.71 -9.14 -11.55
CA LEU A 604 14.51 -8.28 -10.39
C LEU A 604 13.39 -7.26 -10.68
N LEU A 605 12.43 -7.14 -9.75
CA LEU A 605 11.35 -6.14 -9.81
C LEU A 605 11.46 -5.15 -8.66
N TYR A 606 11.64 -3.87 -8.98
CA TYR A 606 11.71 -2.77 -8.04
C TYR A 606 10.44 -1.92 -8.03
N ASN A 607 10.00 -1.42 -6.87
CA ASN A 607 8.92 -0.43 -6.71
C ASN A 607 9.37 1.03 -6.91
N ARG A 608 10.56 1.22 -7.47
CA ARG A 608 11.16 2.52 -7.76
C ARG A 608 11.88 2.52 -9.11
N PRO A 609 12.01 3.69 -9.76
CA PRO A 609 12.89 3.83 -10.91
C PRO A 609 14.35 3.79 -10.45
N LEU A 610 15.16 2.93 -11.06
CA LEU A 610 16.61 2.98 -10.96
C LEU A 610 17.13 3.97 -12.01
N THR A 611 17.93 4.95 -11.59
CA THR A 611 18.44 6.00 -12.49
C THR A 611 19.63 5.49 -13.30
N SER A 612 19.56 5.52 -14.62
CA SER A 612 20.74 5.31 -15.47
C SER A 612 21.36 6.63 -15.89
N SER A 613 22.69 6.72 -15.79
CA SER A 613 23.51 7.75 -16.46
C SER A 613 24.18 7.22 -17.73
N GLY A 614 23.73 6.06 -18.25
CA GLY A 614 24.24 5.48 -19.48
C GLY A 614 23.88 6.31 -20.72
N PRO A 615 24.67 6.19 -21.81
CA PRO A 615 24.41 6.92 -23.05
C PRO A 615 23.11 6.44 -23.72
N ASP A 616 22.53 7.29 -24.56
CA ASP A 616 21.48 6.86 -25.49
C ASP A 616 22.06 5.89 -26.53
N ALA A 617 21.32 4.80 -26.80
CA ALA A 617 21.69 3.81 -27.78
C ALA A 617 21.56 4.36 -29.21
N GLU A 618 22.46 3.97 -30.11
CA GLU A 618 22.33 4.32 -31.52
C GLU A 618 21.20 3.51 -32.18
N VAL A 619 20.25 4.21 -32.80
CA VAL A 619 19.08 3.64 -33.47
C VAL A 619 19.22 3.82 -34.99
N GLU A 620 18.72 2.86 -35.77
CA GLU A 620 18.60 2.98 -37.22
C GLU A 620 17.63 4.13 -37.56
N LYS A 621 17.98 4.98 -38.53
CA LYS A 621 17.05 6.01 -39.00
C LYS A 621 15.91 5.34 -39.74
N ASP A 622 14.67 5.70 -39.39
CA ASP A 622 13.49 5.18 -40.05
C ASP A 622 13.49 5.60 -41.53
N VAL A 623 13.55 4.62 -42.43
CA VAL A 623 13.48 4.81 -43.90
C VAL A 623 12.02 4.71 -44.37
N GLY A 624 11.07 4.44 -43.46
CA GLY A 624 9.68 4.08 -43.74
C GLY A 624 8.61 5.08 -43.29
N SER A 625 8.94 6.36 -43.10
CA SER A 625 7.93 7.42 -42.87
C SER A 625 7.76 8.28 -44.14
N PRO A 626 6.57 8.34 -44.77
CA PRO A 626 6.35 9.21 -45.92
C PRO A 626 6.45 10.68 -45.48
N ALA A 627 7.09 11.52 -46.30
CA ALA A 627 7.23 12.94 -46.05
C ALA A 627 5.87 13.67 -46.11
N GLY A 628 5.16 13.70 -44.98
CA GLY A 628 3.87 14.36 -44.77
C GLY A 628 3.99 15.65 -43.96
N ALA A 629 5.03 16.45 -44.20
CA ALA A 629 5.25 17.71 -43.50
C ALA A 629 4.24 18.78 -43.93
N VAL A 630 3.03 18.74 -43.37
CA VAL A 630 2.10 19.88 -43.42
C VAL A 630 2.65 20.97 -42.50
N SER A 631 3.54 21.79 -43.05
CA SER A 631 3.90 23.08 -42.45
C SER A 631 2.63 23.94 -42.38
N ARG A 632 2.06 24.06 -41.18
CA ARG A 632 1.06 25.12 -40.89
C ARG A 632 1.77 26.43 -40.61
N THR A 633 2.51 26.94 -41.60
CA THR A 633 2.85 28.36 -41.66
C THR A 633 1.55 29.13 -41.87
N LYS A 634 1.10 29.88 -40.86
CA LYS A 634 0.01 30.85 -41.03
C LYS A 634 0.53 32.03 -41.86
N THR A 635 0.44 31.95 -43.17
CA THR A 635 0.38 33.13 -44.04
C THR A 635 -1.06 33.63 -44.07
N GLY A 636 -1.32 34.72 -43.37
CA GLY A 636 -2.54 35.51 -43.59
C GLY A 636 -2.28 36.48 -44.74
N ASP A 637 -2.98 36.31 -45.86
CA ASP A 637 -3.10 37.35 -46.88
C ASP A 637 -4.24 38.28 -46.47
N GLU A 638 -3.87 39.49 -46.02
CA GLU A 638 -4.79 40.62 -45.91
C GLU A 638 -4.31 41.70 -46.88
N MET A 639 -5.20 42.14 -47.79
CA MET A 639 -4.81 43.02 -48.89
C MET A 639 -5.45 44.41 -48.73
N LYS A 640 -4.60 45.45 -48.78
CA LYS A 640 -4.91 46.90 -48.85
C LYS A 640 -5.31 47.54 -47.50
N THR A 641 -4.94 48.79 -47.16
CA THR A 641 -4.40 49.88 -48.00
C THR A 641 -3.55 50.90 -47.20
N GLU A 642 -2.65 51.62 -47.88
CA GLU A 642 -2.11 52.97 -47.57
C GLU A 642 -1.32 53.25 -46.26
N GLY A 643 -0.31 54.15 -46.32
CA GLY A 643 0.16 54.76 -45.07
C GLY A 643 1.33 55.75 -45.04
N LYS A 644 2.56 55.38 -45.44
CA LYS A 644 3.80 56.20 -45.30
C LYS A 644 4.21 56.57 -43.82
N PRO A 645 5.45 57.09 -43.56
CA PRO A 645 6.24 56.63 -42.40
C PRO A 645 6.85 57.75 -41.51
N ALA A 646 7.86 57.37 -40.70
CA ALA A 646 8.76 58.21 -39.87
C ALA A 646 8.16 58.59 -38.49
N THR A 647 8.90 58.86 -37.39
CA THR A 647 10.35 58.96 -37.11
C THR A 647 10.53 58.90 -35.56
N THR A 648 11.32 57.98 -34.95
CA THR A 648 12.77 58.09 -34.56
C THR A 648 13.01 58.45 -33.07
N GLN A 649 13.90 57.70 -32.38
CA GLN A 649 14.65 58.05 -31.12
C GLN A 649 13.83 58.36 -29.84
N GLN A 650 14.30 58.31 -28.57
CA GLN A 650 15.42 57.69 -27.81
C GLN A 650 15.11 57.98 -26.31
N VAL A 651 15.17 56.94 -25.46
CA VAL A 651 15.88 56.84 -24.15
C VAL A 651 16.59 58.14 -23.67
N PRO A 652 16.47 58.65 -22.39
CA PRO A 652 16.78 57.88 -21.15
C PRO A 652 16.17 58.28 -19.76
N THR A 653 16.49 57.44 -18.74
CA THR A 653 16.71 57.72 -17.29
C THR A 653 15.55 57.81 -16.26
N ALA A 654 15.88 57.32 -15.05
CA ALA A 654 15.08 57.15 -13.81
C ALA A 654 15.31 58.36 -12.83
N PRO A 655 15.01 58.36 -11.49
CA PRO A 655 14.76 57.23 -10.55
C PRO A 655 13.66 57.43 -9.46
N ASP A 656 13.70 56.50 -8.47
CA ASP A 656 13.09 56.47 -7.13
C ASP A 656 11.63 55.95 -6.96
N SER A 657 11.22 55.29 -5.86
CA SER A 657 11.90 54.87 -4.60
C SER A 657 11.14 53.73 -3.84
N HIS A 658 11.75 53.19 -2.75
CA HIS A 658 11.20 52.33 -1.65
C HIS A 658 10.62 50.93 -2.01
N ALA A 659 11.24 49.79 -1.62
CA ALA A 659 11.28 49.13 -0.28
C ALA A 659 9.87 48.76 0.23
N VAL A 660 9.47 47.49 0.51
CA VAL A 660 10.08 46.31 1.17
C VAL A 660 9.49 45.01 0.56
N GLY A 661 10.07 43.80 0.61
CA GLY A 661 11.39 43.37 1.10
C GLY A 661 11.51 41.98 1.78
N GLU A 662 10.60 41.02 1.56
CA GLU A 662 10.60 39.67 2.21
C GLU A 662 11.54 38.65 1.55
N ALA A 663 12.18 37.80 2.37
CA ALA A 663 13.14 36.78 1.93
C ALA A 663 12.54 35.37 2.00
N ALA A 664 12.48 34.68 0.85
CA ALA A 664 12.12 33.26 0.79
C ALA A 664 13.32 32.38 1.23
N GLY A 665 13.18 31.72 2.37
CA GLY A 665 14.14 30.75 2.90
C GLY A 665 13.67 29.32 2.73
N ASP A 666 13.52 28.84 1.49
CA ASP A 666 13.25 27.42 1.23
C ASP A 666 14.55 26.60 1.37
N GLY A 667 14.70 25.99 2.54
CA GLY A 667 15.89 25.26 2.99
C GLY A 667 15.63 23.78 3.30
N GLY A 668 14.62 23.18 2.66
CA GLY A 668 14.27 21.77 2.83
C GLY A 668 15.40 20.83 2.39
N THR A 669 16.29 20.48 3.32
CA THR A 669 17.45 19.60 3.04
C THR A 669 17.00 18.16 2.82
N VAL A 670 16.68 17.82 1.57
CA VAL A 670 16.51 16.42 1.13
C VAL A 670 17.86 15.71 1.29
N ARG A 671 18.03 15.00 2.41
CA ARG A 671 19.16 14.09 2.60
C ARG A 671 19.12 13.03 1.49
N GLY A 672 19.99 13.19 0.50
CA GLY A 672 20.06 12.28 -0.64
C GLY A 672 20.34 10.85 -0.21
N SER A 673 19.36 9.97 -0.37
CA SER A 673 19.61 8.54 -0.47
C SER A 673 20.51 8.32 -1.69
N GLY A 674 21.65 7.67 -1.47
CA GLY A 674 22.69 7.56 -2.50
C GLY A 674 22.21 6.70 -3.68
N LEU A 675 21.77 7.37 -4.75
CA LEU A 675 21.24 6.79 -5.99
C LEU A 675 22.04 5.56 -6.44
N LEU A 676 21.41 4.39 -6.43
CA LEU A 676 21.94 3.22 -7.13
C LEU A 676 21.81 3.50 -8.64
N SER A 677 22.94 3.63 -9.33
CA SER A 677 22.89 3.74 -10.78
C SER A 677 22.43 2.42 -11.38
N LEU A 678 21.40 2.44 -12.21
CA LEU A 678 20.98 1.28 -13.00
C LEU A 678 22.18 0.75 -13.78
N LEU A 679 23.03 1.62 -14.34
CA LEU A 679 24.27 1.24 -15.02
C LEU A 679 25.23 0.42 -14.13
N LEU A 680 25.25 0.66 -12.81
CA LEU A 680 26.11 -0.08 -11.86
C LEU A 680 25.50 -1.40 -11.41
N LEU A 681 24.16 -1.50 -11.29
CA LEU A 681 23.49 -2.81 -11.17
C LEU A 681 23.67 -3.62 -12.45
N LEU A 682 23.67 -2.95 -13.61
CA LEU A 682 23.80 -3.60 -14.90
C LEU A 682 25.24 -4.14 -15.09
N LEU A 683 26.25 -3.26 -15.09
CA LEU A 683 27.66 -3.69 -15.07
C LEU A 683 27.99 -4.64 -13.90
N GLY A 684 27.24 -4.52 -12.80
CA GLY A 684 27.32 -5.36 -11.59
C GLY A 684 26.94 -6.82 -11.78
N LEU A 685 26.17 -7.16 -12.83
CA LEU A 685 25.71 -8.53 -13.11
C LEU A 685 26.50 -9.22 -14.22
N TRP A 686 27.45 -8.53 -14.86
CA TRP A 686 28.35 -9.11 -15.85
C TRP A 686 29.65 -9.62 -15.21
N GLY A 687 29.90 -10.92 -15.32
CA GLY A 687 31.26 -11.45 -15.41
C GLY A 687 31.70 -11.43 -16.87
N PHE A 688 32.35 -10.34 -17.33
CA PHE A 688 32.79 -10.22 -18.72
C PHE A 688 33.86 -11.27 -19.07
N ALA A 689 33.49 -12.24 -19.90
CA ALA A 689 34.44 -12.97 -20.72
C ALA A 689 34.77 -12.14 -21.98
N ALA A 690 35.83 -11.34 -21.90
CA ALA A 690 36.40 -10.65 -23.06
C ALA A 690 37.90 -10.34 -22.83
N LEU A 691 38.76 -11.33 -23.09
CA LEU A 691 40.16 -11.14 -23.43
C LEU A 691 40.60 -12.26 -24.39
#